data_AF-A0A963F081-F1
#
_entry.id   AF-A0A963F081-F1
#
_cell.length_a   1.000
_cell.length_b   1.000
_cell.length_c   1.000
_cell.angle_alpha   90.00
_cell.angle_beta   90.00
_cell.angle_gamma   90.00
#
_symmetry.space_group_name_H-M   'P 1'
#
loop_
_entity.id
_entity.type
_entity.pdbx_description
1 polymer ?
#
loop_
_entity_poly.entity_id
_entity_poly.type
_entity_poly.pdbx_seq_one_letter_code
_entity_poly.pdbx_strand_id
1 'polypeptide(L)'
;MNTPGPRGRSRAALLGWLLTGLLLTALVGGWMILRLSLPPTTGELALAGLQAPVSIRFDAWQRPYVQAADLGDALQAQGWLHAGNRLWQMELLRRAGRGRMAELLGADLLPTDRELWRAGVPQLAAKLEANASARTLALIDRYLAGVNTVIQAYPLLPPEFLLLGAKRPHWGRRDVFALGALMAFQSANNMHNELLRLALANRLDGERFALFLDQPGARGNYPFVLPAPTSMTTLARAMDRLALTDPVSNPLLPRLGFGSNGWVVAPGRSASGAALYAFDSHDELGLPDLFYEVHLFFGEGRQLRGWSVAGLPGVINGFNDKIAWGFTNTGDTQDLFMETRSPDDPLLFRDGDQWYRARTEEVSIPVEGGEPETLVITHTRNGPLVSEEPALSLAWTVHYLERPSLDSLLAFNLAGNWEEFTAALDAFPAPTLNATYADVHGTIGFRTAGAIPRRGAGDGLLPQDGSEPAARWQGLVPASEMPELANPASGFLAAANARVNAAGDGPLVSADNAPPYRIARIRQVLAGREKLSLEDMRALQVDWTDGQAQLLLPTMLEDLDTAALDPGARAALPLLEQWVAAPLASPDSAAALLFQQWYLALARQVFEEPTGELYPRLLRRAYLLNNALDQLLLQQGES
;
A
#
# COMPACT_ATOMS: atom_id res chain seq x y z
N MET A 1 -31.61 27.75 54.76
CA MET A 1 -30.24 27.18 54.62
C MET A 1 -30.23 25.81 55.26
N ASN A 2 -30.38 24.73 54.48
CA ASN A 2 -30.30 23.36 54.98
C ASN A 2 -28.86 22.86 54.83
N THR A 3 -28.08 22.93 55.90
CA THR A 3 -26.80 22.23 56.01
C THR A 3 -27.07 20.74 56.25
N PRO A 4 -26.52 19.80 55.46
CA PRO A 4 -26.74 18.38 55.69
C PRO A 4 -26.16 17.95 57.04
N GLY A 5 -26.95 17.26 57.86
CA GLY A 5 -26.52 16.77 59.18
C GLY A 5 -25.32 15.80 59.12
N PRO A 6 -24.63 15.57 60.26
CA PRO A 6 -23.36 14.83 60.33
C PRO A 6 -23.37 13.41 59.74
N ARG A 7 -24.55 12.78 59.62
CA ARG A 7 -24.71 11.47 58.95
C ARG A 7 -24.52 11.53 57.42
N GLY A 8 -24.82 12.66 56.77
CA GLY A 8 -24.66 12.83 55.31
C GLY A 8 -23.19 12.91 54.87
N ARG A 9 -22.33 13.54 55.68
CA ARG A 9 -20.88 13.64 55.44
C ARG A 9 -20.17 12.28 55.53
N SER A 10 -20.62 11.40 56.44
CA SER A 10 -20.04 10.05 56.61
C SER A 10 -20.32 9.11 55.43
N ARG A 11 -21.51 9.22 54.81
CA ARG A 11 -21.88 8.42 53.63
C ARG A 11 -21.17 8.89 52.37
N ALA A 12 -21.00 10.21 52.19
CA ALA A 12 -20.23 10.76 51.08
C ALA A 12 -18.74 10.39 51.17
N ALA A 13 -18.15 10.40 52.38
CA ALA A 13 -16.78 9.94 52.59
C ALA A 13 -16.63 8.43 52.33
N LEU A 14 -17.55 7.60 52.82
CA LEU A 14 -17.55 6.16 52.56
C LEU A 14 -17.68 5.84 51.07
N LEU A 15 -18.60 6.53 50.37
CA LEU A 15 -18.76 6.40 48.92
C LEU A 15 -17.50 6.85 48.18
N GLY A 16 -16.86 7.94 48.64
CA GLY A 16 -15.56 8.39 48.12
C GLY A 16 -14.48 7.32 48.25
N TRP A 17 -14.31 6.73 49.44
CA TRP A 17 -13.36 5.64 49.67
C TRP A 17 -13.66 4.39 48.83
N LEU A 18 -14.93 4.04 48.66
CA LEU A 18 -15.35 2.92 47.81
C LEU A 18 -15.03 3.19 46.33
N LEU A 19 -15.33 4.39 45.84
CA LEU A 19 -15.01 4.79 44.46
C LEU A 19 -13.50 4.86 44.22
N THR A 20 -12.73 5.39 45.17
CA THR A 20 -11.26 5.39 45.10
C THR A 20 -10.71 3.96 45.13
N GLY A 21 -11.24 3.09 46.01
CA GLY A 21 -10.83 1.68 46.07
C GLY A 21 -11.15 0.93 44.77
N LEU A 22 -12.32 1.17 44.18
CA LEU A 22 -12.71 0.61 42.89
C LEU A 22 -11.80 1.09 41.76
N LEU A 23 -11.51 2.40 41.71
CA LEU A 23 -10.60 2.98 40.73
C LEU A 23 -9.19 2.40 40.86
N LEU A 24 -8.64 2.32 42.08
CA LEU A 24 -7.32 1.72 42.32
C LEU A 24 -7.29 0.25 41.90
N THR A 25 -8.35 -0.51 42.20
CA THR A 25 -8.45 -1.92 41.79
C THR A 25 -8.51 -2.04 40.27
N ALA A 26 -9.27 -1.17 39.60
CA ALA A 26 -9.34 -1.14 38.13
C ALA A 26 -7.99 -0.75 37.50
N LEU A 27 -7.27 0.22 38.07
CA LEU A 27 -5.94 0.64 37.60
C LEU A 27 -4.91 -0.47 37.78
N VAL A 28 -4.87 -1.12 38.95
CA VAL A 28 -3.96 -2.26 39.21
C VAL A 28 -4.32 -3.44 38.32
N GLY A 29 -5.60 -3.77 38.19
CA GLY A 29 -6.08 -4.82 37.31
C GLY A 29 -5.71 -4.57 35.84
N GLY A 30 -5.94 -3.35 35.34
CA GLY A 30 -5.54 -2.93 34.00
C GLY A 30 -4.03 -3.00 33.78
N TRP A 31 -3.25 -2.51 34.74
CA TRP A 31 -1.78 -2.62 34.69
C TRP A 31 -1.30 -4.07 34.68
N MET A 32 -1.90 -4.94 35.52
CA MET A 32 -1.56 -6.37 35.53
C MET A 32 -1.90 -7.04 34.20
N ILE A 33 -3.07 -6.75 33.62
CA ILE A 33 -3.45 -7.27 32.29
C ILE A 33 -2.40 -6.85 31.26
N LEU A 34 -2.04 -5.57 31.21
CA LEU A 34 -1.03 -5.06 30.27
C LEU A 34 0.35 -5.70 30.49
N ARG A 35 0.76 -5.96 31.73
CA ARG A 35 2.05 -6.59 32.03
C ARG A 35 2.07 -8.07 31.70
N LEU A 36 0.98 -8.79 31.99
CA LEU A 36 0.83 -10.22 31.72
C LEU A 36 0.50 -10.52 30.25
N SER A 37 0.13 -9.50 29.47
CA SER A 37 -0.07 -9.58 28.02
C SER A 37 1.21 -9.33 27.20
N LEU A 38 2.37 -9.18 27.85
CA LEU A 38 3.67 -9.07 27.19
C LEU A 38 4.37 -10.44 27.20
N PRO A 39 5.04 -10.83 26.10
CA PRO A 39 5.87 -12.02 26.13
C PRO A 39 7.12 -11.80 27.01
N PRO A 40 7.78 -12.87 27.48
CA PRO A 40 9.09 -12.75 28.12
C PRO A 40 10.11 -12.07 27.18
N THR A 41 10.76 -11.01 27.65
CA THR A 41 11.76 -10.24 26.88
C THR A 41 13.20 -10.51 27.32
N THR A 42 13.38 -11.23 28.44
CA THR A 42 14.70 -11.61 28.97
C THR A 42 14.67 -13.06 29.48
N GLY A 43 15.85 -13.66 29.55
CA GLY A 43 16.05 -15.02 30.04
C GLY A 43 16.22 -16.05 28.92
N GLU A 44 16.25 -17.31 29.31
CA GLU A 44 16.38 -18.46 28.43
C GLU A 44 15.03 -19.16 28.31
N LEU A 45 14.65 -19.53 27.08
CA LEU A 45 13.41 -20.23 26.80
C LEU A 45 13.67 -21.43 25.91
N ALA A 46 13.12 -22.60 26.27
CA ALA A 46 13.15 -23.77 25.42
C ALA A 46 12.07 -23.64 24.34
N LEU A 47 12.50 -23.48 23.09
CA LEU A 47 11.64 -23.42 21.91
C LEU A 47 11.68 -24.76 21.17
N ALA A 48 10.54 -25.45 21.11
CA ALA A 48 10.43 -26.70 20.36
C ALA A 48 10.73 -26.47 18.87
N GLY A 49 11.52 -27.35 18.27
CA GLY A 49 11.84 -27.31 16.84
C GLY A 49 13.16 -26.62 16.49
N LEU A 50 13.76 -25.80 17.36
CA LEU A 50 15.10 -25.27 17.13
C LEU A 50 16.12 -26.41 16.99
N GLN A 51 17.05 -26.27 16.03
CA GLN A 51 18.12 -27.24 15.82
C GLN A 51 19.39 -26.86 16.58
N ALA A 52 19.58 -25.56 16.82
CA ALA A 52 20.67 -25.00 17.62
C ALA A 52 20.18 -23.84 18.51
N PRO A 53 20.97 -23.43 19.52
CA PRO A 53 20.66 -22.25 20.31
C PRO A 53 20.55 -20.98 19.45
N VAL A 54 19.54 -20.15 19.73
CA VAL A 54 19.35 -18.83 19.12
C VAL A 54 19.47 -17.76 20.20
N SER A 55 20.23 -16.71 19.92
CA SER A 55 20.35 -15.53 20.79
C SER A 55 19.63 -14.35 20.17
N ILE A 56 18.76 -13.69 20.94
CA ILE A 56 18.08 -12.46 20.54
C ILE A 56 18.58 -11.34 21.44
N ARG A 57 19.06 -10.25 20.84
CA ARG A 57 19.51 -9.07 21.56
C ARG A 57 18.78 -7.85 21.04
N PHE A 58 18.35 -6.97 21.94
CA PHE A 58 17.70 -5.71 21.59
C PHE A 58 18.67 -4.55 21.80
N ASP A 59 18.66 -3.58 20.89
CA ASP A 59 19.36 -2.31 21.12
C ASP A 59 18.50 -1.31 21.91
N ALA A 60 19.01 -0.09 22.11
CA ALA A 60 18.32 0.98 22.84
C ALA A 60 16.96 1.38 22.23
N TRP A 61 16.72 1.08 20.96
CA TRP A 61 15.46 1.34 20.24
C TRP A 61 14.56 0.11 20.15
N GLN A 62 14.88 -0.96 20.90
CA GLN A 62 14.18 -2.23 20.88
C GLN A 62 14.21 -2.94 19.50
N ARG A 63 15.24 -2.70 18.70
CA ARG A 63 15.44 -3.46 17.45
C ARG A 63 16.08 -4.81 17.74
N PRO A 64 15.52 -5.92 17.25
CA PRO A 64 16.05 -7.25 17.49
C PRO A 64 17.21 -7.59 16.55
N TYR A 65 18.27 -8.13 17.13
CA TYR A 65 19.39 -8.79 16.47
C TYR A 65 19.33 -10.28 16.85
N VAL A 66 19.05 -11.11 15.86
CA VAL A 66 18.92 -12.58 16.00
C VAL A 66 20.20 -13.22 15.52
N GLN A 67 20.83 -14.05 16.34
CA GLN A 67 21.95 -14.90 15.97
C GLN A 67 21.50 -16.36 16.02
N ALA A 68 21.52 -17.04 14.86
CA ALA A 68 21.18 -18.45 14.73
C ALA A 68 22.26 -19.20 13.94
N ALA A 69 22.26 -20.53 14.04
CA ALA A 69 23.17 -21.39 13.27
C ALA A 69 22.74 -21.55 11.80
N ASP A 70 21.43 -21.50 11.51
CA ASP A 70 20.87 -21.62 10.18
C ASP A 70 19.66 -20.70 9.95
N LEU A 71 19.24 -20.56 8.69
CA LEU A 71 18.14 -19.69 8.29
C LEU A 71 16.80 -20.14 8.90
N GLY A 72 16.55 -21.44 9.02
CA GLY A 72 15.31 -21.96 9.59
C GLY A 72 15.15 -21.56 11.06
N ASP A 73 16.19 -21.70 11.86
CA ASP A 73 16.20 -21.27 13.25
C ASP A 73 16.11 -19.73 13.37
N ALA A 74 16.72 -18.97 12.46
CA ALA A 74 16.56 -17.51 12.38
C ALA A 74 15.11 -17.10 12.06
N LEU A 75 14.45 -17.76 11.10
CA LEU A 75 13.06 -17.50 10.75
C LEU A 75 12.10 -17.93 11.86
N GLN A 76 12.40 -19.01 12.59
CA GLN A 76 11.64 -19.39 13.78
C GLN A 76 11.70 -18.30 14.85
N ALA A 77 12.88 -17.74 15.12
CA ALA A 77 13.00 -16.60 16.01
C ALA A 77 12.32 -15.32 15.48
N GLN A 78 12.35 -15.09 14.17
CA GLN A 78 11.59 -14.00 13.54
C GLN A 78 10.08 -14.15 13.80
N GLY A 79 9.53 -15.35 13.64
CA GLY A 79 8.12 -15.63 13.92
C GLY A 79 7.74 -15.41 15.38
N TRP A 80 8.62 -15.81 16.30
CA TRP A 80 8.48 -15.49 17.73
C TRP A 80 8.44 -13.98 17.98
N LEU A 81 9.34 -13.22 17.37
CA LEU A 81 9.40 -11.76 17.51
C LEU A 81 8.18 -11.05 16.92
N HIS A 82 7.73 -11.48 15.73
CA HIS A 82 6.56 -10.92 15.07
C HIS A 82 5.32 -11.10 15.94
N ALA A 83 4.99 -12.33 16.32
CA ALA A 83 3.81 -12.58 17.14
C ALA A 83 3.96 -12.00 18.55
N GLY A 84 5.14 -12.09 19.16
CA GLY A 84 5.40 -11.51 20.49
C GLY A 84 5.14 -10.01 20.59
N ASN A 85 5.40 -9.27 19.51
CA ASN A 85 5.27 -7.82 19.48
C ASN A 85 4.01 -7.33 18.75
N ARG A 86 3.48 -8.11 17.81
CA ARG A 86 2.47 -7.65 16.83
C ARG A 86 1.28 -8.60 16.68
N LEU A 87 1.02 -9.49 17.64
CA LEU A 87 -0.04 -10.53 17.52
C LEU A 87 -1.41 -9.97 17.08
N TRP A 88 -1.85 -8.84 17.65
CA TRP A 88 -3.13 -8.23 17.27
C TRP A 88 -3.13 -7.67 15.84
N GLN A 89 -2.07 -6.95 15.45
CA GLN A 89 -1.90 -6.46 14.08
C GLN A 89 -1.91 -7.64 13.08
N MET A 90 -1.20 -8.71 13.41
CA MET A 90 -1.18 -9.95 12.63
C MET A 90 -2.61 -10.56 12.53
N GLU A 91 -3.35 -10.63 13.64
CA GLU A 91 -4.73 -11.16 13.67
C GLU A 91 -5.66 -10.42 12.71
N LEU A 92 -5.63 -9.08 12.73
CA LEU A 92 -6.44 -8.25 11.85
C LEU A 92 -6.07 -8.46 10.38
N LEU A 93 -4.76 -8.44 10.06
CA LEU A 93 -4.27 -8.63 8.70
C LEU A 93 -4.66 -10.01 8.13
N ARG A 94 -4.50 -11.09 8.90
CA ARG A 94 -4.89 -12.43 8.41
C ARG A 94 -6.40 -12.55 8.19
N ARG A 95 -7.22 -11.87 9.00
CA ARG A 95 -8.68 -11.92 8.88
C ARG A 95 -9.15 -11.16 7.66
N ALA A 96 -8.58 -9.98 7.41
CA ALA A 96 -8.79 -9.25 6.17
C ALA A 96 -8.35 -10.09 4.96
N GLY A 97 -7.13 -10.64 4.95
CA GLY A 97 -6.65 -11.48 3.84
C GLY A 97 -7.45 -12.78 3.62
N ARG A 98 -8.18 -13.26 4.63
CA ARG A 98 -9.09 -14.41 4.54
C ARG A 98 -10.55 -14.03 4.26
N GLY A 99 -10.90 -12.75 4.27
CA GLY A 99 -12.29 -12.29 4.19
C GLY A 99 -13.14 -12.85 5.34
N ARG A 100 -12.62 -12.73 6.58
CA ARG A 100 -13.23 -13.25 7.82
C ARG A 100 -13.11 -12.27 8.99
N MET A 101 -13.24 -10.98 8.73
CA MET A 101 -13.26 -9.97 9.78
C MET A 101 -14.58 -10.02 10.57
N ALA A 102 -15.71 -10.26 9.90
CA ALA A 102 -17.04 -10.33 10.50
C ALA A 102 -17.20 -11.46 11.53
N GLU A 103 -16.35 -12.48 11.45
CA GLU A 103 -16.30 -13.58 12.41
C GLU A 103 -15.93 -13.11 13.83
N LEU A 104 -15.14 -12.04 13.95
CA LEU A 104 -14.64 -11.53 15.22
C LEU A 104 -15.11 -10.11 15.54
N LEU A 105 -15.42 -9.31 14.51
CA LEU A 105 -15.75 -7.89 14.65
C LEU A 105 -17.24 -7.60 14.34
N GLY A 106 -18.04 -8.65 14.18
CA GLY A 106 -19.48 -8.54 13.97
C GLY A 106 -19.92 -8.26 12.53
N ALA A 107 -21.25 -8.25 12.35
CA ALA A 107 -21.91 -8.15 11.05
C ALA A 107 -21.60 -6.84 10.29
N ASP A 108 -21.15 -5.79 10.97
CA ASP A 108 -20.78 -4.51 10.35
C ASP A 108 -19.61 -4.66 9.37
N LEU A 109 -18.75 -5.68 9.54
CA LEU A 109 -17.65 -5.95 8.61
C LEU A 109 -17.97 -7.01 7.55
N LEU A 110 -19.16 -7.60 7.58
CA LEU A 110 -19.60 -8.55 6.56
C LEU A 110 -19.60 -7.96 5.14
N PRO A 111 -20.00 -6.68 4.91
CA PRO A 111 -19.88 -6.07 3.59
C PRO A 111 -18.44 -6.06 3.08
N THR A 112 -17.45 -5.72 3.92
CA THR A 112 -16.04 -5.72 3.50
C THR A 112 -15.54 -7.12 3.19
N ASP A 113 -15.89 -8.12 4.01
CA ASP A 113 -15.53 -9.52 3.74
C ASP A 113 -16.10 -9.99 2.39
N ARG A 114 -17.38 -9.66 2.08
CA ARG A 114 -18.00 -10.01 0.80
C ARG A 114 -17.24 -9.42 -0.39
N GLU A 115 -16.81 -8.16 -0.30
CA GLU A 115 -16.07 -7.51 -1.37
C GLU A 115 -14.66 -8.09 -1.55
N LEU A 116 -13.96 -8.46 -0.46
CA LEU A 116 -12.66 -9.15 -0.54
C LEU A 116 -12.78 -10.52 -1.21
N TRP A 117 -13.85 -11.25 -0.91
CA TRP A 117 -14.18 -12.51 -1.58
C TRP A 117 -14.52 -12.33 -3.06
N ARG A 118 -15.32 -11.31 -3.41
CA ARG A 118 -15.65 -10.97 -4.82
C ARG A 118 -14.40 -10.61 -5.61
N ALA A 119 -13.50 -9.80 -5.04
CA ALA A 119 -12.26 -9.42 -5.70
C ALA A 119 -11.29 -10.61 -5.91
N GLY A 120 -11.40 -11.66 -5.09
CA GLY A 120 -10.58 -12.86 -5.21
C GLY A 120 -9.40 -12.94 -4.23
N VAL A 121 -9.38 -12.14 -3.17
CA VAL A 121 -8.24 -12.09 -2.23
C VAL A 121 -8.05 -13.42 -1.48
N PRO A 122 -9.08 -14.02 -0.84
CA PRO A 122 -8.94 -15.32 -0.20
C PRO A 122 -8.59 -16.46 -1.19
N GLN A 123 -9.09 -16.37 -2.42
CA GLN A 123 -8.81 -17.32 -3.50
C GLN A 123 -7.34 -17.22 -3.95
N LEU A 124 -6.76 -16.02 -4.02
CA LEU A 124 -5.33 -15.85 -4.30
C LEU A 124 -4.47 -16.49 -3.22
N ALA A 125 -4.81 -16.30 -1.93
CA ALA A 125 -4.11 -16.94 -0.83
C ALA A 125 -4.07 -18.48 -0.98
N ALA A 126 -5.16 -19.06 -1.52
CA ALA A 126 -5.23 -20.47 -1.84
C ALA A 126 -4.26 -20.91 -2.93
N LYS A 127 -4.23 -20.15 -4.02
CA LYS A 127 -3.34 -20.43 -5.15
C LYS A 127 -1.87 -20.29 -4.75
N LEU A 128 -1.53 -19.23 -4.01
CA LEU A 128 -0.16 -19.00 -3.53
C LEU A 128 0.34 -20.17 -2.67
N GLU A 129 -0.50 -20.68 -1.76
CA GLU A 129 -0.13 -21.84 -0.93
C GLU A 129 0.03 -23.12 -1.77
N ALA A 130 -0.91 -23.38 -2.69
CA ALA A 130 -0.91 -24.58 -3.50
C ALA A 130 0.29 -24.67 -4.46
N ASN A 131 0.82 -23.53 -4.89
CA ASN A 131 1.93 -23.43 -5.83
C ASN A 131 3.30 -23.19 -5.15
N ALA A 132 3.34 -22.99 -3.83
CA ALA A 132 4.59 -22.80 -3.10
C ALA A 132 5.46 -24.06 -3.14
N SER A 133 6.77 -23.89 -3.34
CA SER A 133 7.68 -25.03 -3.34
C SER A 133 7.79 -25.67 -1.94
N ALA A 134 8.16 -26.95 -1.91
CA ALA A 134 8.42 -27.66 -0.65
C ALA A 134 9.46 -26.95 0.23
N ARG A 135 10.46 -26.31 -0.39
CA ARG A 135 11.47 -25.51 0.31
C ARG A 135 10.85 -24.30 1.01
N THR A 136 10.02 -23.52 0.30
CA THR A 136 9.34 -22.36 0.89
C THR A 136 8.37 -22.76 1.99
N LEU A 137 7.59 -23.82 1.77
CA LEU A 137 6.67 -24.35 2.78
C LEU A 137 7.42 -24.78 4.04
N ALA A 138 8.57 -25.44 3.91
CA ALA A 138 9.40 -25.81 5.05
C ALA A 138 9.91 -24.58 5.83
N LEU A 139 10.35 -23.51 5.14
CA LEU A 139 10.79 -22.27 5.80
C LEU A 139 9.62 -21.53 6.47
N ILE A 140 8.45 -21.51 5.84
CA ILE A 140 7.22 -20.97 6.44
C ILE A 140 6.84 -21.75 7.70
N ASP A 141 6.96 -23.07 7.71
CA ASP A 141 6.68 -23.88 8.90
C ASP A 141 7.64 -23.55 10.05
N ARG A 142 8.93 -23.31 9.77
CA ARG A 142 9.90 -22.85 10.78
C ARG A 142 9.46 -21.52 11.38
N TYR A 143 9.10 -20.56 10.54
CA TYR A 143 8.55 -19.27 10.98
C TYR A 143 7.27 -19.44 11.83
N LEU A 144 6.31 -20.26 11.38
CA LEU A 144 5.06 -20.52 12.08
C LEU A 144 5.25 -21.25 13.41
N ALA A 145 6.27 -22.10 13.54
CA ALA A 145 6.62 -22.73 14.81
C ALA A 145 6.96 -21.66 15.87
N GLY A 146 7.69 -20.60 15.47
CA GLY A 146 7.97 -19.46 16.33
C GLY A 146 6.71 -18.69 16.72
N VAL A 147 5.89 -18.34 15.73
CA VAL A 147 4.60 -17.65 15.91
C VAL A 147 3.71 -18.40 16.90
N ASN A 148 3.50 -19.69 16.66
CA ASN A 148 2.61 -20.48 17.50
C ASN A 148 3.18 -20.74 18.89
N THR A 149 4.51 -20.86 19.04
CA THR A 149 5.11 -21.08 20.36
C THR A 149 4.94 -19.84 21.25
N VAL A 150 5.17 -18.63 20.74
CA VAL A 150 4.93 -17.41 21.55
C VAL A 150 3.45 -17.22 21.85
N ILE A 151 2.58 -17.54 20.89
CA ILE A 151 1.13 -17.50 21.12
C ILE A 151 0.74 -18.40 22.28
N GLN A 152 1.32 -19.58 22.44
CA GLN A 152 1.05 -20.44 23.59
C GLN A 152 1.74 -19.97 24.88
N ALA A 153 2.88 -19.30 24.77
CA ALA A 153 3.63 -18.80 25.92
C ALA A 153 3.00 -17.58 26.62
N TYR A 154 2.09 -16.84 25.96
CA TYR A 154 1.38 -15.71 26.57
C TYR A 154 0.58 -16.14 27.81
N PRO A 155 0.88 -15.58 29.01
CA PRO A 155 0.06 -15.79 30.20
C PRO A 155 -1.37 -15.29 29.98
N LEU A 156 -1.51 -14.06 29.48
CA LEU A 156 -2.74 -13.48 28.96
C LEU A 156 -2.52 -13.03 27.52
N LEU A 157 -3.55 -13.12 26.69
CA LEU A 157 -3.50 -12.56 25.34
C LEU A 157 -3.48 -11.02 25.40
N PRO A 158 -3.04 -10.35 24.31
CA PRO A 158 -3.18 -8.90 24.19
C PRO A 158 -4.60 -8.44 24.52
N PRO A 159 -4.77 -7.26 25.15
CA PRO A 159 -6.06 -6.78 25.65
C PRO A 159 -7.20 -6.82 24.63
N GLU A 160 -6.89 -6.59 23.35
CA GLU A 160 -7.85 -6.60 22.25
C GLU A 160 -8.55 -7.97 22.12
N PHE A 161 -7.80 -9.07 22.30
CA PHE A 161 -8.38 -10.41 22.31
C PHE A 161 -9.30 -10.62 23.52
N LEU A 162 -8.93 -10.11 24.69
CA LEU A 162 -9.74 -10.24 25.91
C LEU A 162 -11.04 -9.44 25.80
N LEU A 163 -10.97 -8.21 25.26
CA LEU A 163 -12.12 -7.32 25.08
C LEU A 163 -13.13 -7.87 24.07
N LEU A 164 -12.64 -8.51 23.01
CA LEU A 164 -13.47 -9.09 21.95
C LEU A 164 -13.85 -10.56 22.22
N GLY A 165 -13.48 -11.12 23.38
CA GLY A 165 -13.73 -12.54 23.67
C GLY A 165 -13.05 -13.50 22.68
N ALA A 166 -12.01 -13.03 21.99
CA ALA A 166 -11.30 -13.78 20.97
C ALA A 166 -10.54 -14.95 21.60
N LYS A 167 -10.67 -16.14 21.00
CA LYS A 167 -9.93 -17.33 21.42
C LYS A 167 -8.45 -17.18 21.08
N ARG A 168 -7.60 -17.86 21.85
CA ARG A 168 -6.16 -17.99 21.55
C ARG A 168 -5.99 -18.54 20.13
N PRO A 169 -5.36 -17.79 19.21
CA PRO A 169 -5.30 -18.17 17.81
C PRO A 169 -4.30 -19.29 17.57
N HIS A 170 -4.48 -20.00 16.46
CA HIS A 170 -3.45 -20.84 15.87
C HIS A 170 -3.20 -20.37 14.44
N TRP A 171 -1.94 -20.29 14.03
CA TRP A 171 -1.51 -19.81 12.73
C TRP A 171 -1.04 -20.97 11.87
N GLY A 172 -1.65 -21.12 10.69
CA GLY A 172 -1.26 -22.08 9.66
C GLY A 172 -0.68 -21.39 8.42
N ARG A 173 -0.20 -22.20 7.48
CA ARG A 173 0.42 -21.73 6.21
C ARG A 173 -0.48 -20.75 5.46
N ARG A 174 -1.76 -21.07 5.30
CA ARG A 174 -2.76 -20.19 4.66
C ARG A 174 -2.81 -18.78 5.26
N ASP A 175 -2.50 -18.60 6.55
CA ASP A 175 -2.45 -17.26 7.16
C ASP A 175 -1.33 -16.40 6.55
N VAL A 176 -0.14 -16.97 6.33
CA VAL A 176 1.00 -16.29 5.70
C VAL A 176 0.65 -15.87 4.27
N PHE A 177 0.08 -16.78 3.49
CA PHE A 177 -0.32 -16.49 2.11
C PHE A 177 -1.48 -15.49 2.01
N ALA A 178 -2.37 -15.45 3.01
CA ALA A 178 -3.45 -14.47 3.08
C ALA A 178 -2.93 -13.04 3.23
N LEU A 179 -1.85 -12.84 3.99
CA LEU A 179 -1.20 -11.53 4.09
C LEU A 179 -0.60 -11.10 2.75
N GLY A 180 0.13 -11.99 2.07
CA GLY A 180 0.69 -11.70 0.75
C GLY A 180 -0.39 -11.35 -0.27
N ALA A 181 -1.52 -12.08 -0.27
CA ALA A 181 -2.66 -11.80 -1.13
C ALA A 181 -3.32 -10.45 -0.84
N LEU A 182 -3.50 -10.11 0.44
CA LEU A 182 -4.04 -8.82 0.86
C LEU A 182 -3.14 -7.66 0.40
N MET A 183 -1.82 -7.79 0.61
CA MET A 183 -0.85 -6.79 0.17
C MET A 183 -0.85 -6.60 -1.36
N ALA A 184 -0.94 -7.69 -2.11
CA ALA A 184 -1.03 -7.65 -3.57
C ALA A 184 -2.29 -6.93 -4.06
N PHE A 185 -3.40 -7.06 -3.35
CA PHE A 185 -4.66 -6.40 -3.71
C PHE A 185 -4.66 -4.92 -3.32
N GLN A 186 -4.23 -4.61 -2.10
CA GLN A 186 -4.21 -3.25 -1.56
C GLN A 186 -3.10 -2.36 -2.15
N SER A 187 -2.14 -2.91 -2.90
CA SER A 187 -1.12 -2.12 -3.61
C SER A 187 -1.62 -1.48 -4.90
N ALA A 188 -2.85 -1.79 -5.33
CA ALA A 188 -3.47 -1.24 -6.54
C ALA A 188 -4.54 -0.22 -6.16
N ASN A 189 -4.71 0.83 -6.99
CA ASN A 189 -5.77 1.83 -6.83
C ASN A 189 -6.67 1.94 -8.07
N ASN A 190 -6.40 1.12 -9.09
CA ASN A 190 -6.85 1.36 -10.46
C ASN A 190 -8.37 1.26 -10.58
N MET A 191 -9.00 0.22 -10.02
CA MET A 191 -10.47 0.10 -10.07
C MET A 191 -11.20 1.28 -9.41
N HIS A 192 -10.64 1.85 -8.34
CA HIS A 192 -11.25 3.00 -7.66
C HIS A 192 -11.07 4.27 -8.48
N ASN A 193 -9.90 4.45 -9.08
CA ASN A 193 -9.59 5.60 -9.93
C ASN A 193 -10.37 5.56 -11.26
N GLU A 194 -10.50 4.39 -11.89
CA GLU A 194 -11.33 4.19 -13.09
C GLU A 194 -12.79 4.53 -12.83
N LEU A 195 -13.36 4.04 -11.72
CA LEU A 195 -14.75 4.33 -11.39
C LEU A 195 -14.97 5.81 -11.04
N LEU A 196 -14.01 6.44 -10.36
CA LEU A 196 -14.03 7.88 -10.11
C LEU A 196 -13.94 8.68 -11.41
N ARG A 197 -13.05 8.31 -12.34
CA ARG A 197 -12.95 8.93 -13.67
C ARG A 197 -14.23 8.77 -14.48
N LEU A 198 -14.86 7.59 -14.43
CA LEU A 198 -16.16 7.38 -15.06
C LEU A 198 -17.22 8.33 -14.49
N ALA A 199 -17.28 8.47 -13.16
CA ALA A 199 -18.20 9.40 -12.52
C ALA A 199 -17.92 10.86 -12.90
N LEU A 200 -16.64 11.26 -12.98
CA LEU A 200 -16.24 12.59 -13.47
C LEU A 200 -16.63 12.80 -14.93
N ALA A 201 -16.44 11.81 -15.81
CA ALA A 201 -16.81 11.88 -17.22
C ALA A 201 -18.33 12.00 -17.45
N ASN A 202 -19.16 11.44 -16.55
CA ASN A 202 -20.61 11.60 -16.60
C ASN A 202 -21.09 12.97 -16.08
N ARG A 203 -20.24 13.70 -15.36
CA ARG A 203 -20.60 14.98 -14.73
C ARG A 203 -19.98 16.20 -15.41
N LEU A 204 -18.78 16.06 -15.96
CA LEU A 204 -18.01 17.14 -16.58
C LEU A 204 -18.11 17.07 -18.11
N ASP A 205 -17.95 18.22 -18.76
CA ASP A 205 -17.73 18.26 -20.21
C ASP A 205 -16.35 17.69 -20.60
N GLY A 206 -16.14 17.42 -21.89
CA GLY A 206 -14.93 16.77 -22.38
C GLY A 206 -13.64 17.57 -22.18
N GLU A 207 -13.70 18.90 -22.11
CA GLU A 207 -12.53 19.75 -21.87
C GLU A 207 -12.13 19.75 -20.39
N ARG A 208 -13.11 19.84 -19.48
CA ARG A 208 -12.88 19.78 -18.04
C ARG A 208 -12.47 18.38 -17.59
N PHE A 209 -13.10 17.34 -18.15
CA PHE A 209 -12.74 15.96 -17.86
C PHE A 209 -11.29 15.63 -18.30
N ALA A 210 -10.81 16.26 -19.38
CA ALA A 210 -9.45 16.08 -19.90
C ALA A 210 -8.35 16.29 -18.85
N LEU A 211 -8.60 17.17 -17.87
CA LEU A 211 -7.65 17.49 -16.80
C LEU A 211 -7.33 16.27 -15.92
N PHE A 212 -8.21 15.27 -15.87
CA PHE A 212 -8.04 14.07 -15.03
C PHE A 212 -7.36 12.91 -15.76
N LEU A 213 -6.81 13.17 -16.95
CA LEU A 213 -6.09 12.22 -17.78
C LEU A 213 -4.57 12.52 -17.74
N ASP A 214 -3.76 11.48 -17.62
CA ASP A 214 -2.29 11.58 -17.53
C ASP A 214 -1.65 11.71 -18.93
N GLN A 215 -2.01 12.78 -19.67
CA GLN A 215 -1.50 13.10 -21.02
C GLN A 215 -1.39 14.63 -21.22
N PRO A 216 -0.22 15.25 -20.95
CA PRO A 216 0.02 16.63 -21.34
C PRO A 216 -0.08 16.77 -22.87
N GLY A 217 -1.06 17.55 -23.36
CA GLY A 217 -1.20 17.87 -24.79
C GLY A 217 -2.13 16.98 -25.63
N ALA A 218 -2.79 15.95 -25.07
CA ALA A 218 -3.73 15.10 -25.80
C ALA A 218 -5.19 15.60 -25.77
N ARG A 219 -5.43 16.91 -25.81
CA ARG A 219 -6.80 17.46 -25.83
C ARG A 219 -7.46 17.21 -27.18
N GLY A 220 -8.58 16.48 -27.16
CA GLY A 220 -9.53 16.43 -28.27
C GLY A 220 -9.40 15.26 -29.25
N ASN A 221 -8.45 14.33 -29.05
CA ASN A 221 -8.37 13.10 -29.84
C ASN A 221 -7.96 11.92 -28.95
N TYR A 222 -8.89 11.52 -28.07
CA TYR A 222 -8.66 10.42 -27.13
C TYR A 222 -8.73 9.08 -27.87
N PRO A 223 -7.78 8.16 -27.65
CA PRO A 223 -7.81 6.83 -28.27
C PRO A 223 -8.84 5.89 -27.64
N PHE A 224 -9.61 6.36 -26.65
CA PHE A 224 -10.59 5.56 -25.91
C PHE A 224 -12.04 6.00 -26.20
N VAL A 225 -12.95 5.02 -26.18
CA VAL A 225 -14.39 5.25 -26.28
C VAL A 225 -14.94 5.46 -24.88
N LEU A 226 -15.66 6.57 -24.66
CA LEU A 226 -16.35 6.77 -23.38
C LEU A 226 -17.41 5.68 -23.19
N PRO A 227 -17.45 5.05 -22.01
CA PRO A 227 -18.60 4.29 -21.52
C PRO A 227 -19.95 4.95 -21.81
N ALA A 228 -20.97 4.14 -22.07
CA ALA A 228 -22.34 4.63 -22.16
C ALA A 228 -22.72 5.38 -20.85
N PRO A 229 -23.45 6.52 -20.94
CA PRO A 229 -23.82 7.28 -19.76
C PRO A 229 -24.52 6.42 -18.72
N THR A 230 -24.03 6.49 -17.49
CA THR A 230 -24.54 5.73 -16.35
C THR A 230 -25.06 6.70 -15.30
N SER A 231 -26.21 6.38 -14.69
CA SER A 231 -26.78 7.23 -13.64
C SER A 231 -25.78 7.46 -12.49
N MET A 232 -25.62 8.72 -12.08
CA MET A 232 -24.76 9.11 -10.96
C MET A 232 -25.13 8.41 -9.65
N THR A 233 -26.42 8.16 -9.39
CA THR A 233 -26.86 7.41 -8.20
C THR A 233 -26.39 5.96 -8.23
N THR A 234 -26.29 5.37 -9.42
CA THR A 234 -25.80 4.00 -9.60
C THR A 234 -24.28 3.96 -9.44
N LEU A 235 -23.55 4.89 -10.04
CA LEU A 235 -22.10 5.02 -9.86
C LEU A 235 -21.71 5.30 -8.40
N ALA A 236 -22.46 6.14 -7.69
CA ALA A 236 -22.24 6.42 -6.27
C ALA A 236 -22.35 5.16 -5.42
N ARG A 237 -23.39 4.34 -5.64
CA ARG A 237 -23.57 3.04 -4.94
C ARG A 237 -22.41 2.08 -5.22
N ALA A 238 -21.95 1.99 -6.47
CA ALA A 238 -20.79 1.17 -6.82
C ALA A 238 -19.51 1.67 -6.13
N MET A 239 -19.28 2.99 -6.10
CA MET A 239 -18.13 3.59 -5.41
C MET A 239 -18.17 3.39 -3.90
N ASP A 240 -19.33 3.49 -3.26
CA ASP A 240 -19.50 3.21 -1.82
C ASP A 240 -19.14 1.77 -1.49
N ARG A 241 -19.56 0.83 -2.34
CA ARG A 241 -19.26 -0.58 -2.19
C ARG A 241 -17.75 -0.85 -2.33
N LEU A 242 -17.12 -0.38 -3.40
CA LEU A 242 -15.68 -0.59 -3.62
C LEU A 242 -14.81 0.15 -2.59
N ALA A 243 -15.30 1.25 -2.02
CA ALA A 243 -14.63 1.97 -0.93
C ALA A 243 -14.47 1.10 0.33
N LEU A 244 -15.28 0.06 0.53
CA LEU A 244 -15.15 -0.87 1.66
C LEU A 244 -13.82 -1.63 1.65
N THR A 245 -13.22 -1.85 0.48
CA THR A 245 -11.95 -2.58 0.31
C THR A 245 -10.77 -1.67 0.00
N ASP A 246 -10.98 -0.36 0.02
CA ASP A 246 -9.99 0.66 -0.28
C ASP A 246 -9.30 1.12 1.01
N PRO A 247 -7.99 0.87 1.21
CA PRO A 247 -7.30 1.35 2.41
C PRO A 247 -7.27 2.88 2.53
N VAL A 248 -7.42 3.62 1.41
CA VAL A 248 -7.51 5.09 1.42
C VAL A 248 -8.87 5.55 1.94
N SER A 249 -9.94 4.80 1.67
CA SER A 249 -11.30 5.20 2.03
C SER A 249 -11.80 4.60 3.34
N ASN A 250 -11.39 3.38 3.66
CA ASN A 250 -11.85 2.62 4.82
C ASN A 250 -10.79 2.57 5.93
N PRO A 251 -10.93 3.33 7.03
CA PRO A 251 -10.00 3.29 8.16
C PRO A 251 -10.02 1.96 8.92
N LEU A 252 -11.03 1.11 8.72
CA LEU A 252 -11.16 -0.17 9.42
C LEU A 252 -10.29 -1.27 8.79
N LEU A 253 -9.77 -1.05 7.60
CA LEU A 253 -8.78 -1.94 7.01
C LEU A 253 -7.38 -1.59 7.51
N PRO A 254 -6.55 -2.59 7.85
CA PRO A 254 -5.12 -2.36 8.03
C PRO A 254 -4.56 -1.63 6.80
N ARG A 255 -3.98 -0.45 7.02
CA ARG A 255 -3.61 0.45 5.93
C ARG A 255 -2.20 0.16 5.43
N LEU A 256 -2.10 -0.06 4.11
CA LEU A 256 -0.88 0.09 3.34
C LEU A 256 -0.90 1.49 2.74
N GLY A 257 0.14 2.29 2.96
CA GLY A 257 0.24 3.61 2.36
C GLY A 257 0.78 3.53 0.94
N PHE A 258 0.71 4.66 0.24
CA PHE A 258 1.18 4.79 -1.14
C PHE A 258 2.26 5.86 -1.24
N GLY A 259 3.50 5.42 -1.46
CA GLY A 259 4.63 6.28 -1.76
C GLY A 259 5.92 5.68 -1.28
N SER A 260 7.01 5.91 -2.00
CA SER A 260 8.37 5.51 -1.61
C SER A 260 9.39 6.28 -2.44
N ASN A 261 10.62 6.39 -1.97
CA ASN A 261 11.76 6.71 -2.79
C ASN A 261 12.82 5.59 -2.69
N GLY A 262 13.62 5.45 -3.75
CA GLY A 262 14.82 4.62 -3.75
C GLY A 262 15.83 5.18 -4.74
N TRP A 263 17.10 5.25 -4.37
CA TRP A 263 18.16 5.66 -5.28
C TRP A 263 19.49 4.99 -4.97
N VAL A 264 20.26 4.81 -6.04
CA VAL A 264 21.51 4.06 -6.03
C VAL A 264 22.58 4.79 -6.82
N VAL A 265 23.81 4.76 -6.32
CA VAL A 265 24.96 5.45 -6.90
C VAL A 265 26.08 4.46 -7.12
N ALA A 266 26.61 4.42 -8.33
CA ALA A 266 27.68 3.52 -8.71
C ALA A 266 29.00 3.87 -7.99
N PRO A 267 29.90 2.89 -7.78
CA PRO A 267 31.25 3.11 -7.24
C PRO A 267 32.01 4.29 -7.86
N GLY A 268 31.93 4.43 -9.19
CA GLY A 268 32.59 5.49 -9.95
C GLY A 268 32.11 6.90 -9.58
N ARG A 269 30.94 7.04 -8.97
CA ARG A 269 30.36 8.30 -8.50
C ARG A 269 30.28 8.39 -6.97
N SER A 270 30.84 7.43 -6.26
CA SER A 270 30.90 7.41 -4.80
C SER A 270 32.27 7.84 -4.31
N ALA A 271 32.30 8.64 -3.24
CA ALA A 271 33.53 9.08 -2.58
C ALA A 271 34.28 7.92 -1.91
N SER A 272 33.57 6.85 -1.52
CA SER A 272 34.16 5.66 -0.90
C SER A 272 34.67 4.63 -1.91
N GLY A 273 34.27 4.75 -3.18
CA GLY A 273 34.50 3.71 -4.19
C GLY A 273 33.61 2.47 -4.04
N ALA A 274 32.68 2.45 -3.08
CA ALA A 274 31.61 1.45 -2.99
C ALA A 274 30.28 2.01 -3.51
N ALA A 275 29.37 1.14 -3.95
CA ALA A 275 28.02 1.56 -4.29
C ALA A 275 27.32 2.18 -3.06
N LEU A 276 26.54 3.24 -3.26
CA LEU A 276 25.70 3.83 -2.21
C LEU A 276 24.23 3.51 -2.49
N TYR A 277 23.50 3.13 -1.45
CA TYR A 277 22.10 2.75 -1.54
C TYR A 277 21.29 3.53 -0.50
N ALA A 278 20.14 4.08 -0.91
CA ALA A 278 19.18 4.70 -0.02
C ALA A 278 17.75 4.37 -0.46
N PHE A 279 16.87 4.16 0.51
CA PHE A 279 15.48 3.80 0.30
C PHE A 279 14.64 4.21 1.51
N ASP A 280 13.42 4.67 1.24
CA ASP A 280 12.42 5.05 2.22
C ASP A 280 11.01 4.72 1.71
N SER A 281 10.18 4.16 2.58
CA SER A 281 8.75 3.91 2.31
C SER A 281 7.91 5.01 2.97
N HIS A 282 6.92 5.53 2.26
CA HIS A 282 5.98 6.54 2.73
C HIS A 282 4.62 5.89 3.04
N ASP A 283 4.61 5.06 4.06
CA ASP A 283 3.38 4.50 4.60
C ASP A 283 2.70 5.47 5.57
N GLU A 284 1.42 5.22 5.86
CA GLU A 284 0.72 5.98 6.88
C GLU A 284 1.30 5.68 8.27
N LEU A 285 1.55 6.74 9.05
CA LEU A 285 2.02 6.62 10.41
C LEU A 285 0.97 5.92 11.28
N GLY A 286 1.32 4.76 11.82
CA GLY A 286 0.46 3.93 12.64
C GLY A 286 1.13 3.59 13.97
N LEU A 287 0.32 3.23 14.97
CA LEU A 287 0.84 2.64 16.21
C LEU A 287 0.12 1.31 16.48
N PRO A 288 0.74 0.16 16.13
CA PRO A 288 2.07 0.02 15.52
C PRO A 288 2.08 0.28 13.99
N ASP A 289 3.21 0.77 13.46
CA ASP A 289 3.44 0.87 12.01
C ASP A 289 3.39 -0.51 11.32
N LEU A 290 3.17 -0.56 10.01
CA LEU A 290 3.15 -1.83 9.26
C LEU A 290 4.48 -2.59 9.35
N PHE A 291 5.58 -1.89 9.12
CA PHE A 291 6.89 -2.50 9.03
C PHE A 291 7.50 -2.80 10.40
N TYR A 292 8.25 -3.90 10.46
CA TYR A 292 8.99 -4.36 11.61
C TYR A 292 10.47 -4.53 11.23
N GLU A 293 11.36 -3.72 11.80
CA GLU A 293 12.80 -3.83 11.54
C GLU A 293 13.38 -5.05 12.25
N VAL A 294 14.17 -5.86 11.54
CA VAL A 294 14.84 -7.04 12.08
C VAL A 294 16.22 -7.21 11.45
N HIS A 295 17.17 -7.72 12.24
CA HIS A 295 18.47 -8.18 11.75
C HIS A 295 18.68 -9.65 12.12
N LEU A 296 18.72 -10.52 11.11
CA LEU A 296 18.95 -11.95 11.23
C LEU A 296 20.38 -12.27 10.79
N PHE A 297 21.16 -12.90 11.68
CA PHE A 297 22.42 -13.56 11.36
C PHE A 297 22.21 -15.07 11.38
N PHE A 298 22.71 -15.74 10.35
CA PHE A 298 22.58 -17.18 10.22
C PHE A 298 23.77 -17.76 9.47
N GLY A 299 24.15 -19.01 9.76
CA GLY A 299 25.32 -19.63 9.17
C GLY A 299 26.60 -18.80 9.35
N GLU A 300 27.63 -19.15 8.58
CA GLU A 300 28.89 -18.41 8.59
C GLU A 300 28.80 -17.20 7.66
N GLY A 301 28.84 -15.99 8.23
CA GLY A 301 28.96 -14.73 7.49
C GLY A 301 27.70 -14.28 6.74
N ARG A 302 26.56 -14.97 6.84
CA ARG A 302 25.30 -14.54 6.21
C ARG A 302 24.51 -13.66 7.14
N GLN A 303 23.82 -12.69 6.54
CA GLN A 303 22.90 -11.83 7.26
C GLN A 303 21.72 -11.44 6.37
N LEU A 304 20.65 -11.03 7.03
CA LEU A 304 19.48 -10.40 6.42
C LEU A 304 18.99 -9.31 7.35
N ARG A 305 19.00 -8.06 6.91
CA ARG A 305 18.53 -6.92 7.69
C ARG A 305 17.58 -6.07 6.87
N GLY A 306 16.50 -5.62 7.48
CA GLY A 306 15.60 -4.69 6.84
C GLY A 306 14.24 -4.63 7.49
N TRP A 307 13.26 -4.17 6.72
CA TRP A 307 11.88 -4.01 7.12
C TRP A 307 11.06 -5.21 6.64
N SER A 308 10.52 -5.94 7.61
CA SER A 308 9.62 -7.08 7.42
C SER A 308 8.17 -6.70 7.69
N VAL A 309 7.22 -7.52 7.25
CA VAL A 309 5.81 -7.39 7.62
C VAL A 309 5.47 -8.51 8.59
N ALA A 310 4.93 -8.17 9.77
CA ALA A 310 4.58 -9.15 10.78
C ALA A 310 3.54 -10.15 10.22
N GLY A 311 3.93 -11.42 10.13
CA GLY A 311 3.14 -12.48 9.49
C GLY A 311 3.73 -13.01 8.18
N LEU A 312 4.75 -12.36 7.61
CA LEU A 312 5.54 -12.84 6.48
C LEU A 312 6.99 -13.14 6.92
N PRO A 313 7.60 -14.27 6.50
CA PRO A 313 9.01 -14.56 6.76
C PRO A 313 9.95 -13.76 5.84
N GLY A 314 11.14 -13.40 6.35
CA GLY A 314 12.12 -12.58 5.63
C GLY A 314 11.83 -11.07 5.73
N VAL A 315 12.46 -10.28 4.86
CA VAL A 315 12.26 -8.81 4.77
C VAL A 315 11.75 -8.42 3.38
N ILE A 316 11.00 -7.33 3.31
CA ILE A 316 10.49 -6.76 2.05
C ILE A 316 11.54 -5.84 1.44
N ASN A 317 12.08 -4.91 2.23
CA ASN A 317 13.10 -3.94 1.85
C ASN A 317 14.29 -4.09 2.79
N GLY A 318 15.53 -4.04 2.28
CA GLY A 318 16.70 -4.25 3.13
C GLY A 318 17.96 -4.65 2.39
N PHE A 319 18.82 -5.41 3.06
CA PHE A 319 20.05 -5.93 2.50
C PHE A 319 20.42 -7.27 3.12
N ASN A 320 21.23 -8.05 2.41
CA ASN A 320 21.91 -9.24 2.92
C ASN A 320 23.43 -9.03 2.88
N ASP A 321 24.22 -10.10 3.04
CA ASP A 321 25.68 -10.00 3.02
C ASP A 321 26.31 -9.55 1.68
N LYS A 322 25.51 -9.47 0.60
CA LYS A 322 25.98 -9.17 -0.78
C LYS A 322 25.25 -8.03 -1.46
N ILE A 323 23.94 -7.92 -1.26
CA ILE A 323 23.07 -7.02 -2.04
C ILE A 323 22.19 -6.17 -1.12
N ALA A 324 21.76 -5.01 -1.61
CA ALA A 324 20.77 -4.13 -1.01
C ALA A 324 19.66 -3.84 -2.03
N TRP A 325 18.41 -3.79 -1.56
CA TRP A 325 17.25 -3.56 -2.39
C TRP A 325 16.10 -2.87 -1.64
N GLY A 326 15.16 -2.38 -2.43
CA GLY A 326 13.98 -1.69 -1.94
C GLY A 326 13.00 -1.48 -3.08
N PHE A 327 11.71 -1.54 -2.74
CA PHE A 327 10.62 -1.55 -3.69
C PHE A 327 9.76 -0.29 -3.57
N THR A 328 9.59 0.43 -4.67
CA THR A 328 8.65 1.55 -4.78
C THR A 328 7.40 1.11 -5.55
N ASN A 329 6.20 1.41 -5.05
CA ASN A 329 4.95 1.06 -5.75
C ASN A 329 4.85 1.74 -7.13
N THR A 330 4.29 1.04 -8.13
CA THR A 330 4.25 1.56 -9.51
C THR A 330 3.16 1.00 -10.41
N GLY A 331 2.56 -0.15 -10.09
CA GLY A 331 1.89 -0.96 -11.10
C GLY A 331 0.38 -0.80 -11.13
N ASP A 332 -0.14 -0.62 -12.34
CA ASP A 332 -1.54 -0.77 -12.66
C ASP A 332 -1.85 -2.23 -12.98
N THR A 333 -2.63 -2.86 -12.10
CA THR A 333 -2.86 -4.31 -12.11
C THR A 333 -4.33 -4.68 -12.17
N GLN A 334 -5.24 -3.69 -12.24
CA GLN A 334 -6.68 -3.90 -12.11
C GLN A 334 -7.43 -3.04 -13.13
N ASP A 335 -8.31 -3.64 -13.91
CA ASP A 335 -9.24 -2.90 -14.79
C ASP A 335 -10.68 -3.34 -14.49
N LEU A 336 -11.62 -2.42 -14.63
CA LEU A 336 -13.06 -2.71 -14.60
C LEU A 336 -13.60 -2.91 -16.01
N PHE A 337 -14.54 -3.85 -16.14
CA PHE A 337 -15.33 -4.03 -17.35
C PHE A 337 -16.81 -3.84 -17.05
N MET A 338 -17.49 -3.03 -17.85
CA MET A 338 -18.94 -2.86 -17.82
C MET A 338 -19.61 -3.99 -18.59
N GLU A 339 -20.26 -4.88 -17.87
CA GLU A 339 -20.83 -6.09 -18.42
C GLU A 339 -22.23 -5.84 -18.98
N THR A 340 -22.50 -6.31 -20.20
CA THR A 340 -23.86 -6.29 -20.76
C THR A 340 -24.61 -7.53 -20.28
N ARG A 341 -25.48 -7.34 -19.28
CA ARG A 341 -26.30 -8.41 -18.66
C ARG A 341 -27.67 -8.51 -19.33
N SER A 342 -28.18 -9.73 -19.46
CA SER A 342 -29.53 -9.97 -19.94
C SER A 342 -30.56 -9.45 -18.93
N PRO A 343 -31.63 -8.76 -19.37
CA PRO A 343 -32.72 -8.37 -18.48
C PRO A 343 -33.56 -9.56 -18.00
N ASP A 344 -33.52 -10.70 -18.72
CA ASP A 344 -34.38 -11.86 -18.48
C ASP A 344 -33.70 -12.95 -17.63
N ASP A 345 -32.36 -13.01 -17.63
CA ASP A 345 -31.59 -13.96 -16.84
C ASP A 345 -30.32 -13.29 -16.25
N PRO A 346 -30.22 -13.16 -14.92
CA PRO A 346 -29.10 -12.49 -14.27
C PRO A 346 -27.76 -13.24 -14.43
N LEU A 347 -27.75 -14.45 -14.97
CA LEU A 347 -26.53 -15.19 -15.27
C LEU A 347 -26.16 -15.18 -16.75
N LEU A 348 -26.94 -14.53 -17.63
CA LEU A 348 -26.58 -14.36 -19.04
C LEU A 348 -25.91 -13.01 -19.29
N PHE A 349 -24.75 -13.06 -19.92
CA PHE A 349 -23.94 -11.89 -20.30
C PHE A 349 -23.57 -11.94 -21.78
N ARG A 350 -23.32 -10.79 -22.39
CA ARG A 350 -22.96 -10.67 -23.80
C ARG A 350 -21.43 -10.73 -23.99
N ASP A 351 -20.96 -11.43 -25.01
CA ASP A 351 -19.59 -11.38 -25.54
C ASP A 351 -19.65 -11.38 -27.08
N GLY A 352 -19.31 -10.25 -27.69
CA GLY A 352 -19.61 -9.92 -29.08
C GLY A 352 -21.10 -10.06 -29.37
N ASP A 353 -21.46 -10.89 -30.35
CA ASP A 353 -22.85 -11.16 -30.70
C ASP A 353 -23.46 -12.36 -29.97
N GLN A 354 -22.73 -12.97 -29.02
CA GLN A 354 -23.18 -14.17 -28.32
C GLN A 354 -23.56 -13.88 -26.87
N TRP A 355 -24.63 -14.53 -26.42
CA TRP A 355 -24.94 -14.63 -24.99
C TRP A 355 -24.28 -15.88 -24.41
N TYR A 356 -23.67 -15.75 -23.25
CA TYR A 356 -23.10 -16.86 -22.50
C TYR A 356 -23.56 -16.83 -21.05
N ARG A 357 -23.62 -18.02 -20.43
CA ARG A 357 -23.92 -18.14 -19.00
C ARG A 357 -22.65 -17.98 -18.18
N ALA A 358 -22.65 -17.04 -17.24
CA ALA A 358 -21.58 -16.88 -16.26
C ALA A 358 -21.52 -18.09 -15.30
N ARG A 359 -20.32 -18.38 -14.79
CA ARG A 359 -20.16 -19.39 -13.72
C ARG A 359 -20.42 -18.74 -12.37
N THR A 360 -20.86 -19.53 -11.41
CA THR A 360 -21.03 -19.09 -10.02
C THR A 360 -20.14 -19.91 -9.09
N GLU A 361 -19.76 -19.29 -7.98
CA GLU A 361 -19.02 -19.91 -6.88
C GLU A 361 -19.72 -19.53 -5.58
N GLU A 362 -20.03 -20.51 -4.74
CA GLU A 362 -20.61 -20.27 -3.42
C GLU A 362 -19.52 -20.34 -2.35
N VAL A 363 -19.48 -19.34 -1.47
CA VAL A 363 -18.57 -19.28 -0.34
C VAL A 363 -19.34 -18.98 0.94
N SER A 364 -18.88 -19.53 2.06
CA SER A 364 -19.48 -19.30 3.38
C SER A 364 -18.60 -18.38 4.21
N ILE A 365 -19.19 -17.29 4.71
CA ILE A 365 -18.52 -16.28 5.54
C ILE A 365 -19.06 -16.39 6.97
N PRO A 366 -18.26 -16.81 7.95
CA PRO A 366 -18.68 -16.84 9.34
C PRO A 366 -18.92 -15.42 9.90
N VAL A 367 -19.94 -15.26 10.75
CA VAL A 367 -20.33 -13.98 11.36
C VAL A 367 -20.43 -14.16 12.88
N GLU A 368 -19.90 -13.21 13.63
CA GLU A 368 -19.97 -13.23 15.10
C GLU A 368 -21.43 -13.24 15.58
N GLY A 369 -21.77 -14.20 16.45
CA GLY A 369 -23.09 -14.27 17.09
C GLY A 369 -24.26 -14.61 16.17
N GLY A 370 -24.01 -14.96 14.90
CA GLY A 370 -25.02 -15.28 13.91
C GLY A 370 -24.69 -16.53 13.08
N GLU A 371 -25.60 -16.88 12.16
CA GLU A 371 -25.36 -17.95 11.19
C GLU A 371 -24.36 -17.49 10.12
N PRO A 372 -23.52 -18.39 9.56
CA PRO A 372 -22.66 -18.07 8.44
C PRO A 372 -23.46 -17.58 7.23
N GLU A 373 -22.99 -16.49 6.61
CA GLU A 373 -23.56 -15.94 5.39
C GLU A 373 -23.10 -16.75 4.18
N THR A 374 -24.01 -17.12 3.28
CA THR A 374 -23.65 -17.69 1.97
C THR A 374 -23.56 -16.58 0.94
N LEU A 375 -22.38 -16.39 0.35
CA LEU A 375 -22.14 -15.45 -0.75
C LEU A 375 -22.01 -16.22 -2.07
N VAL A 376 -22.78 -15.80 -3.07
CA VAL A 376 -22.63 -16.26 -4.45
C VAL A 376 -21.79 -15.24 -5.23
N ILE A 377 -20.67 -15.69 -5.78
CA ILE A 377 -19.78 -14.90 -6.63
C ILE A 377 -20.04 -15.30 -8.07
N THR A 378 -20.43 -14.34 -8.91
CA THR A 378 -20.63 -14.55 -10.36
C THR A 378 -19.34 -14.19 -11.08
N HIS A 379 -18.82 -15.09 -11.92
CA HIS A 379 -17.63 -14.84 -12.74
C HIS A 379 -18.02 -14.75 -14.22
N THR A 380 -17.73 -13.59 -14.82
CA THR A 380 -17.83 -13.33 -16.26
C THR A 380 -16.56 -13.81 -16.97
N ARG A 381 -16.48 -13.57 -18.29
CA ARG A 381 -15.24 -13.83 -19.05
C ARG A 381 -14.09 -12.89 -18.68
N ASN A 382 -14.40 -11.68 -18.17
CA ASN A 382 -13.38 -10.68 -17.83
C ASN A 382 -12.95 -10.76 -16.35
N GLY A 383 -13.81 -11.29 -15.47
CA GLY A 383 -13.48 -11.55 -14.08
C GLY A 383 -14.73 -11.71 -13.18
N PRO A 384 -14.55 -11.79 -11.84
CA PRO A 384 -15.67 -11.79 -10.91
C PRO A 384 -16.42 -10.44 -10.92
N LEU A 385 -17.74 -10.49 -10.75
CA LEU A 385 -18.56 -9.29 -10.54
C LEU A 385 -18.27 -8.66 -9.18
N VAL A 386 -17.91 -7.39 -9.20
CA VAL A 386 -17.70 -6.54 -8.02
C VAL A 386 -18.84 -5.54 -7.83
N SER A 387 -19.65 -5.31 -8.85
CA SER A 387 -20.92 -4.58 -8.75
C SER A 387 -22.00 -5.25 -9.59
N GLU A 388 -23.23 -5.25 -9.09
CA GLU A 388 -24.42 -5.74 -9.83
C GLU A 388 -25.05 -4.63 -10.67
N GLU A 389 -24.99 -3.37 -10.19
CA GLU A 389 -25.57 -2.19 -10.82
C GLU A 389 -24.62 -0.98 -10.68
N PRO A 390 -24.01 -0.48 -11.78
CA PRO A 390 -23.94 -1.18 -13.06
C PRO A 390 -23.23 -2.52 -12.86
N ALA A 391 -23.46 -3.47 -13.77
CA ALA A 391 -22.75 -4.74 -13.73
C ALA A 391 -21.27 -4.48 -14.06
N LEU A 392 -20.40 -4.59 -13.06
CA LEU A 392 -18.96 -4.38 -13.20
C LEU A 392 -18.23 -5.67 -12.82
N SER A 393 -17.41 -6.18 -13.73
CA SER A 393 -16.43 -7.22 -13.41
C SER A 393 -15.05 -6.62 -13.20
N LEU A 394 -14.25 -7.26 -12.34
CA LEU A 394 -12.87 -6.88 -12.06
C LEU A 394 -11.93 -7.85 -12.77
N ALA A 395 -11.10 -7.35 -13.69
CA ALA A 395 -9.90 -8.05 -14.10
C ALA A 395 -8.75 -7.64 -13.18
N TRP A 396 -8.15 -8.59 -12.49
CA TRP A 396 -6.92 -8.39 -11.71
C TRP A 396 -5.85 -9.33 -12.23
N THR A 397 -4.59 -8.88 -12.38
CA THR A 397 -3.50 -9.68 -12.99
C THR A 397 -3.35 -11.08 -12.39
N VAL A 398 -3.59 -11.23 -11.09
CA VAL A 398 -3.52 -12.54 -10.42
C VAL A 398 -4.63 -13.52 -10.80
N HIS A 399 -5.73 -13.04 -11.41
CA HIS A 399 -6.76 -13.90 -11.99
C HIS A 399 -6.23 -14.66 -13.22
N TYR A 400 -5.24 -14.07 -13.91
CA TYR A 400 -4.58 -14.61 -15.11
C TYR A 400 -3.34 -15.46 -14.79
N LEU A 401 -2.83 -15.40 -13.56
CA LEU A 401 -1.71 -16.23 -13.13
C LEU A 401 -2.20 -17.65 -12.81
N GLU A 402 -1.67 -18.63 -13.54
CA GLU A 402 -1.96 -20.05 -13.30
C GLU A 402 -1.23 -20.57 -12.05
N ARG A 403 0.04 -20.17 -11.87
CA ARG A 403 0.92 -20.66 -10.80
C ARG A 403 1.57 -19.56 -9.96
N PRO A 404 0.79 -18.59 -9.41
CA PRO A 404 1.38 -17.57 -8.53
C PRO A 404 1.93 -18.24 -7.27
N SER A 405 3.11 -17.84 -6.81
CA SER A 405 3.79 -18.40 -5.64
C SER A 405 4.47 -17.31 -4.81
N LEU A 406 4.64 -17.56 -3.50
CA LEU A 406 5.39 -16.68 -2.60
C LEU A 406 6.90 -17.00 -2.58
N ASP A 407 7.37 -17.97 -3.38
CA ASP A 407 8.76 -18.41 -3.41
C ASP A 407 9.74 -17.25 -3.67
N SER A 408 9.36 -16.32 -4.55
CA SER A 408 10.17 -15.15 -4.89
C SER A 408 10.54 -14.29 -3.68
N LEU A 409 9.66 -14.18 -2.68
CA LEU A 409 9.94 -13.43 -1.46
C LEU A 409 11.23 -13.93 -0.80
N LEU A 410 11.32 -15.23 -0.53
CA LEU A 410 12.52 -15.80 0.09
C LEU A 410 13.70 -15.89 -0.88
N ALA A 411 13.45 -16.00 -2.18
CA ALA A 411 14.50 -16.07 -3.19
C ALA A 411 15.32 -14.76 -3.26
N PHE A 412 14.67 -13.59 -3.38
CA PHE A 412 15.42 -12.33 -3.46
C PHE A 412 16.12 -11.98 -2.13
N ASN A 413 15.55 -12.39 -0.99
CA ASN A 413 16.19 -12.23 0.33
C ASN A 413 17.56 -12.94 0.39
N LEU A 414 17.73 -14.01 -0.39
CA LEU A 414 18.92 -14.87 -0.39
C LEU A 414 19.81 -14.71 -1.63
N ALA A 415 19.41 -13.89 -2.59
CA ALA A 415 20.16 -13.65 -3.83
C ALA A 415 21.54 -13.05 -3.54
N GLY A 416 22.55 -13.47 -4.30
CA GLY A 416 23.93 -13.03 -4.13
C GLY A 416 24.41 -11.97 -5.13
N ASN A 417 23.66 -11.75 -6.21
CA ASN A 417 24.03 -10.88 -7.33
C ASN A 417 22.79 -10.42 -8.11
N TRP A 418 23.01 -9.59 -9.14
CA TRP A 418 21.96 -8.99 -9.95
C TRP A 418 21.14 -10.06 -10.68
N GLU A 419 21.80 -11.06 -11.25
CA GLU A 419 21.18 -12.11 -12.04
C GLU A 419 20.26 -13.01 -11.19
N GLU A 420 20.69 -13.40 -9.99
CA GLU A 420 19.85 -14.15 -9.04
C GLU A 420 18.69 -13.30 -8.53
N PHE A 421 18.92 -12.01 -8.32
CA PHE A 421 17.88 -11.07 -7.87
C PHE A 421 16.81 -10.88 -8.94
N THR A 422 17.18 -10.60 -10.20
CA THR A 422 16.22 -10.44 -11.30
C THR A 422 15.48 -11.74 -11.61
N ALA A 423 16.16 -12.89 -11.58
CA ALA A 423 15.52 -14.20 -11.75
C ALA A 423 14.47 -14.47 -10.65
N ALA A 424 14.72 -14.04 -9.41
CA ALA A 424 13.73 -14.13 -8.34
C ALA A 424 12.51 -13.22 -8.61
N LEU A 425 12.74 -12.03 -9.18
CA LEU A 425 11.68 -11.07 -9.53
C LEU A 425 10.84 -11.46 -10.74
N ASP A 426 11.40 -12.19 -11.71
CA ASP A 426 10.65 -12.68 -12.87
C ASP A 426 9.55 -13.68 -12.48
N ALA A 427 9.71 -14.37 -11.35
CA ALA A 427 8.70 -15.26 -10.78
C ALA A 427 7.78 -14.56 -9.76
N PHE A 428 7.98 -13.26 -9.48
CA PHE A 428 7.22 -12.51 -8.48
C PHE A 428 5.82 -12.19 -9.03
N PRO A 429 4.73 -12.71 -8.42
CA PRO A 429 3.41 -12.61 -9.03
C PRO A 429 2.78 -11.22 -8.85
N ALA A 430 2.88 -10.67 -7.64
CA ALA A 430 2.29 -9.41 -7.21
C ALA A 430 2.80 -9.08 -5.79
N PRO A 431 2.72 -7.83 -5.32
CA PRO A 431 2.29 -6.62 -6.06
C PRO A 431 3.23 -6.23 -7.21
N THR A 432 2.85 -5.27 -8.04
CA THR A 432 3.72 -4.77 -9.12
C THR A 432 4.50 -3.55 -8.64
N LEU A 433 5.82 -3.71 -8.51
CA LEU A 433 6.73 -2.80 -7.81
C LEU A 433 7.98 -2.51 -8.65
N ASN A 434 8.60 -1.36 -8.47
CA ASN A 434 9.94 -1.09 -8.98
C ASN A 434 10.98 -1.37 -7.92
N ALA A 435 11.87 -2.33 -8.18
CA ALA A 435 13.04 -2.61 -7.38
C ALA A 435 14.20 -1.68 -7.77
N THR A 436 14.83 -1.06 -6.78
CA THR A 436 16.18 -0.50 -6.92
C THR A 436 17.17 -1.42 -6.24
N TYR A 437 18.39 -1.54 -6.77
CA TYR A 437 19.37 -2.53 -6.36
C TYR A 437 20.78 -1.95 -6.34
N ALA A 438 21.59 -2.39 -5.38
CA ALA A 438 23.04 -2.24 -5.39
C ALA A 438 23.72 -3.46 -4.77
N ASP A 439 24.96 -3.76 -5.18
CA ASP A 439 25.75 -4.83 -4.57
C ASP A 439 27.20 -4.48 -4.27
N VAL A 440 27.85 -5.38 -3.54
CA VAL A 440 29.26 -5.29 -3.15
C VAL A 440 30.24 -5.39 -4.33
N HIS A 441 29.77 -5.82 -5.51
CA HIS A 441 30.57 -5.88 -6.74
C HIS A 441 30.47 -4.59 -7.57
N GLY A 442 29.62 -3.65 -7.15
CA GLY A 442 29.49 -2.35 -7.76
C GLY A 442 28.38 -2.24 -8.80
N THR A 443 27.56 -3.29 -8.96
CA THR A 443 26.39 -3.21 -9.83
C THR A 443 25.32 -2.37 -9.16
N ILE A 444 24.70 -1.49 -9.94
CA ILE A 444 23.46 -0.81 -9.58
C ILE A 444 22.38 -1.17 -10.60
N GLY A 445 21.13 -1.31 -10.13
CA GLY A 445 20.05 -1.78 -10.99
C GLY A 445 18.68 -1.22 -10.64
N PHE A 446 17.82 -1.24 -11.64
CA PHE A 446 16.39 -0.94 -11.58
C PHE A 446 15.64 -2.05 -12.31
N ARG A 447 14.59 -2.61 -11.71
CA ARG A 447 13.77 -3.69 -12.30
C ARG A 447 12.32 -3.55 -11.87
N THR A 448 11.38 -3.50 -12.81
CA THR A 448 9.95 -3.62 -12.49
C THR A 448 9.59 -5.10 -12.30
N ALA A 449 9.16 -5.47 -11.10
CA ALA A 449 8.72 -6.81 -10.70
C ALA A 449 7.19 -6.87 -10.62
N GLY A 450 6.61 -8.07 -10.73
CA GLY A 450 5.18 -8.30 -10.71
C GLY A 450 4.57 -8.46 -12.10
N ALA A 451 3.25 -8.64 -12.15
CA ALA A 451 2.50 -8.81 -13.38
C ALA A 451 1.90 -7.48 -13.89
N ILE A 452 1.97 -7.25 -15.20
CA ILE A 452 1.32 -6.12 -15.90
C ILE A 452 0.36 -6.71 -16.95
N PRO A 453 -0.87 -6.20 -17.06
CA PRO A 453 -1.79 -6.67 -18.08
C PRO A 453 -1.33 -6.24 -19.48
N ARG A 454 -1.41 -7.17 -20.44
CA ARG A 454 -1.34 -6.82 -21.85
C ARG A 454 -2.76 -6.42 -22.29
N ARG A 455 -3.06 -5.12 -22.18
CA ARG A 455 -4.40 -4.60 -22.51
C ARG A 455 -4.71 -4.75 -23.99
N GLY A 456 -6.00 -4.91 -24.28
CA GLY A 456 -6.55 -4.84 -25.64
C GLY A 456 -6.67 -3.38 -26.09
N ALA A 457 -7.86 -2.96 -26.48
CA ALA A 457 -8.14 -1.58 -26.88
C ALA A 457 -8.14 -0.55 -25.72
N GLY A 458 -8.14 -1.00 -24.45
CA GLY A 458 -8.17 -0.14 -23.27
C GLY A 458 -6.79 0.33 -22.79
N ASP A 459 -6.78 1.39 -21.99
CA ASP A 459 -5.57 2.07 -21.48
C ASP A 459 -5.49 2.16 -19.95
N GLY A 460 -6.42 1.53 -19.22
CA GLY A 460 -6.46 1.52 -17.74
C GLY A 460 -6.96 2.83 -17.11
N LEU A 461 -7.51 3.77 -17.90
CA LEU A 461 -8.05 5.03 -17.37
C LEU A 461 -9.54 4.96 -17.04
N LEU A 462 -10.30 4.12 -17.75
CA LEU A 462 -11.76 4.01 -17.62
C LEU A 462 -12.20 2.54 -17.74
N PRO A 463 -13.33 2.18 -17.12
CA PRO A 463 -13.93 0.88 -17.31
C PRO A 463 -14.23 0.63 -18.78
N GLN A 464 -13.87 -0.55 -19.30
CA GLN A 464 -14.06 -0.91 -20.70
C GLN A 464 -15.40 -1.61 -20.95
N ASP A 465 -15.87 -1.69 -22.20
CA ASP A 465 -17.03 -2.51 -22.55
C ASP A 465 -16.70 -4.00 -22.40
N GLY A 466 -17.33 -4.66 -21.42
CA GLY A 466 -17.14 -6.08 -21.12
C GLY A 466 -17.69 -7.02 -22.17
N SER A 467 -18.58 -6.52 -23.04
CA SER A 467 -19.10 -7.28 -24.16
C SER A 467 -18.20 -7.24 -25.39
N GLU A 468 -17.16 -6.41 -25.43
CA GLU A 468 -16.28 -6.33 -26.60
C GLU A 468 -15.00 -7.16 -26.47
N PRO A 469 -14.82 -8.22 -27.29
CA PRO A 469 -13.62 -9.07 -27.22
C PRO A 469 -12.32 -8.30 -27.41
N ALA A 470 -12.32 -7.23 -28.21
CA ALA A 470 -11.14 -6.41 -28.48
C ALA A 470 -10.68 -5.59 -27.26
N ALA A 471 -11.56 -5.31 -26.30
CA ALA A 471 -11.22 -4.58 -25.08
C ALA A 471 -10.56 -5.49 -24.02
N ARG A 472 -10.84 -6.79 -24.05
CA ARG A 472 -10.33 -7.77 -23.08
C ARG A 472 -8.79 -7.81 -23.08
N TRP A 473 -8.22 -8.06 -21.90
CA TRP A 473 -6.80 -8.35 -21.77
C TRP A 473 -6.39 -9.54 -22.62
N GLN A 474 -5.23 -9.41 -23.28
CA GLN A 474 -4.62 -10.41 -24.15
C GLN A 474 -3.56 -11.22 -23.41
N GLY A 475 -3.74 -11.39 -22.09
CA GLY A 475 -2.79 -12.01 -21.19
C GLY A 475 -1.94 -10.99 -20.43
N LEU A 476 -0.74 -11.40 -20.02
CA LEU A 476 0.19 -10.60 -19.24
C LEU A 476 1.42 -10.25 -20.09
N VAL A 477 2.08 -9.14 -19.75
CA VAL A 477 3.37 -8.78 -20.31
C VAL A 477 4.41 -9.83 -19.87
N PRO A 478 5.20 -10.43 -20.78
CA PRO A 478 6.20 -11.42 -20.42
C PRO A 478 7.37 -10.75 -19.68
N ALA A 479 8.02 -11.49 -18.78
CA ALA A 479 9.12 -10.99 -17.95
C ALA A 479 10.24 -10.30 -18.75
N SER A 480 10.52 -10.79 -19.97
CA SER A 480 11.54 -10.24 -20.88
C SER A 480 11.22 -8.86 -21.46
N GLU A 481 9.97 -8.41 -21.42
CA GLU A 481 9.53 -7.08 -21.87
C GLU A 481 9.39 -6.09 -20.71
N MET A 482 9.50 -6.56 -19.47
CA MET A 482 9.33 -5.73 -18.29
C MET A 482 10.53 -4.77 -18.13
N PRO A 483 10.33 -3.52 -17.68
CA PRO A 483 11.41 -2.54 -17.57
C PRO A 483 12.57 -3.01 -16.69
N GLU A 484 13.79 -2.83 -17.21
CA GLU A 484 15.05 -3.16 -16.57
C GLU A 484 16.14 -2.19 -17.02
N LEU A 485 16.99 -1.76 -16.08
CA LEU A 485 18.19 -0.98 -16.38
C LEU A 485 19.28 -1.26 -15.35
N ALA A 486 20.45 -1.70 -15.79
CA ALA A 486 21.61 -1.92 -14.95
C ALA A 486 22.79 -1.05 -15.40
N ASN A 487 23.55 -0.54 -14.43
CA ASN A 487 24.81 0.20 -14.64
C ASN A 487 24.75 1.30 -15.73
N PRO A 488 23.80 2.26 -15.65
CA PRO A 488 23.70 3.32 -16.65
C PRO A 488 24.95 4.20 -16.65
N ALA A 489 25.26 4.81 -17.81
CA ALA A 489 26.38 5.74 -17.95
C ALA A 489 26.31 6.96 -17.01
N SER A 490 25.10 7.35 -16.57
CA SER A 490 24.89 8.38 -15.56
C SER A 490 25.53 8.04 -14.21
N GLY A 491 25.75 6.75 -13.92
CA GLY A 491 26.28 6.25 -12.66
C GLY A 491 25.30 6.34 -11.48
N PHE A 492 24.01 6.55 -11.73
CA PHE A 492 22.95 6.48 -10.70
C PHE A 492 21.60 6.10 -11.29
N LEU A 493 20.74 5.53 -10.45
CA LEU A 493 19.32 5.25 -10.73
C LEU A 493 18.47 5.76 -9.58
N ALA A 494 17.21 6.07 -9.87
CA ALA A 494 16.24 6.51 -8.86
C ALA A 494 14.82 6.10 -9.24
N ALA A 495 14.01 5.83 -8.22
CA ALA A 495 12.59 5.53 -8.30
C ALA A 495 11.85 6.35 -7.23
N ALA A 496 10.70 6.92 -7.59
CA ALA A 496 9.87 7.70 -6.67
C ALA A 496 8.39 7.63 -7.06
N ASN A 497 7.91 6.43 -7.42
CA ASN A 497 6.55 6.17 -7.95
C ASN A 497 6.16 6.98 -9.20
N ALA A 498 7.14 7.64 -9.82
CA ALA A 498 6.98 8.35 -11.07
C ALA A 498 6.91 7.34 -12.23
N ARG A 499 6.40 7.82 -13.36
CA ARG A 499 6.29 7.05 -14.60
C ARG A 499 7.62 6.40 -14.97
N VAL A 500 7.58 5.09 -15.25
CA VAL A 500 8.77 4.25 -15.51
C VAL A 500 9.34 4.51 -16.91
N ASN A 501 8.49 4.47 -17.94
CA ASN A 501 8.87 4.69 -19.34
C ASN A 501 8.08 5.85 -19.95
N ALA A 502 8.63 6.48 -20.99
CA ALA A 502 7.89 7.45 -21.79
C ALA A 502 6.63 6.81 -22.41
N ALA A 503 5.62 7.62 -22.71
CA ALA A 503 4.43 7.13 -23.40
C ALA A 503 4.82 6.49 -24.75
N GLY A 504 4.41 5.24 -24.96
CA GLY A 504 4.73 4.45 -26.15
C GLY A 504 6.03 3.64 -26.06
N ASP A 505 6.87 3.85 -25.04
CA ASP A 505 8.08 3.06 -24.83
C ASP A 505 7.82 1.86 -23.91
N GLY A 506 7.67 0.67 -24.52
CA GLY A 506 7.47 -0.58 -23.79
C GLY A 506 6.07 -0.71 -23.17
N PRO A 507 5.88 -1.61 -22.19
CA PRO A 507 4.58 -1.85 -21.59
C PRO A 507 4.09 -0.68 -20.74
N LEU A 508 2.78 -0.44 -20.73
CA LEU A 508 2.14 0.52 -19.82
C LEU A 508 2.16 -0.03 -18.39
N VAL A 509 3.13 0.43 -17.59
CA VAL A 509 3.26 0.01 -16.18
C VAL A 509 2.14 0.58 -15.33
N SER A 510 1.83 1.87 -15.49
CA SER A 510 0.69 2.52 -14.82
C SER A 510 0.25 3.77 -15.54
N ALA A 511 -1.06 3.99 -15.56
CA ALA A 511 -1.70 5.24 -15.97
C ALA A 511 -1.78 6.26 -14.82
N ASP A 512 -1.57 5.84 -13.58
CA ASP A 512 -1.59 6.65 -12.36
C ASP A 512 -0.20 6.70 -11.73
N ASN A 513 0.50 7.81 -11.96
CA ASN A 513 1.88 8.01 -11.50
C ASN A 513 1.97 9.20 -10.53
N ALA A 514 2.94 9.16 -9.62
CA ALA A 514 3.20 10.31 -8.75
C ALA A 514 3.66 11.51 -9.58
N PRO A 515 3.30 12.75 -9.18
CA PRO A 515 3.82 13.97 -9.79
C PRO A 515 5.35 14.00 -9.84
N PRO A 516 5.96 14.66 -10.85
CA PRO A 516 7.37 14.49 -11.18
C PRO A 516 8.34 15.14 -10.18
N TYR A 517 7.84 15.89 -9.20
CA TYR A 517 8.65 16.74 -8.32
C TYR A 517 9.70 15.96 -7.51
N ARG A 518 9.31 14.84 -6.89
CA ARG A 518 10.24 14.02 -6.08
C ARG A 518 11.34 13.39 -6.92
N ILE A 519 10.96 12.75 -8.04
CA ILE A 519 11.95 12.09 -8.91
C ILE A 519 12.90 13.11 -9.54
N ALA A 520 12.38 14.29 -9.94
CA ALA A 520 13.18 15.37 -10.48
C ALA A 520 14.20 15.87 -9.44
N ARG A 521 13.76 16.07 -8.18
CA ARG A 521 14.66 16.51 -7.10
C ARG A 521 15.78 15.51 -6.81
N ILE A 522 15.45 14.22 -6.70
CA ILE A 522 16.45 13.17 -6.50
C ILE A 522 17.47 13.18 -7.64
N ARG A 523 17.00 13.20 -8.90
CA ARG A 523 17.89 13.22 -10.07
C ARG A 523 18.75 14.49 -10.12
N GLN A 524 18.20 15.65 -9.76
CA GLN A 524 18.92 16.92 -9.69
C GLN A 524 20.09 16.84 -8.70
N VAL A 525 19.84 16.38 -7.47
CA VAL A 525 20.88 16.28 -6.43
C VAL A 525 21.95 15.25 -6.82
N LEU A 526 21.54 14.10 -7.34
CA LEU A 526 22.48 13.06 -7.78
C LEU A 526 23.30 13.50 -8.99
N ALA A 527 22.73 14.25 -9.94
CA ALA A 527 23.47 14.77 -11.09
C ALA A 527 24.41 15.94 -10.73
N GLY A 528 24.07 16.72 -9.71
CA GLY A 528 24.78 17.97 -9.36
C GLY A 528 26.17 17.80 -8.75
N ARG A 529 26.66 16.56 -8.53
CA ARG A 529 27.98 16.29 -7.92
C ARG A 529 28.71 15.17 -8.63
N GLU A 530 30.00 15.34 -8.89
CA GLU A 530 30.82 14.28 -9.51
C GLU A 530 30.94 13.04 -8.60
N LYS A 531 31.20 13.28 -7.31
CA LYS A 531 31.31 12.26 -6.25
C LYS A 531 30.35 12.55 -5.11
N LEU A 532 29.60 11.53 -4.69
CA LEU A 532 28.64 11.55 -3.59
C LEU A 532 29.20 10.77 -2.40
N SER A 533 29.03 11.31 -1.20
CA SER A 533 29.35 10.66 0.07
C SER A 533 28.09 10.07 0.72
N LEU A 534 28.27 9.23 1.75
CA LEU A 534 27.14 8.76 2.56
C LEU A 534 26.39 9.92 3.23
N GLU A 535 27.10 11.01 3.57
CA GLU A 535 26.48 12.20 4.15
C GLU A 535 25.60 12.93 3.14
N ASP A 536 25.99 12.96 1.86
CA ASP A 536 25.14 13.52 0.79
C ASP A 536 23.86 12.69 0.59
N MET A 537 23.96 11.36 0.70
CA MET A 537 22.81 10.48 0.64
C MET A 537 21.85 10.73 1.82
N ARG A 538 22.38 10.96 3.03
CA ARG A 538 21.59 11.30 4.22
C ARG A 538 20.94 12.68 4.10
N ALA A 539 21.67 13.66 3.58
CA ALA A 539 21.13 15.00 3.35
C ALA A 539 19.95 14.95 2.36
N LEU A 540 20.04 14.11 1.33
CA LEU A 540 18.94 13.91 0.38
C LEU A 540 17.70 13.22 1.00
N GLN A 541 17.90 12.30 1.95
CA GLN A 541 16.80 11.65 2.69
C GLN A 541 15.91 12.63 3.47
N VAL A 542 16.46 13.78 3.88
CA VAL A 542 15.73 14.82 4.62
C VAL A 542 15.63 16.12 3.83
N ASP A 543 15.70 16.05 2.50
CA ASP A 543 15.57 17.20 1.63
C ASP A 543 14.10 17.62 1.52
N TRP A 544 13.78 18.80 2.04
CA TRP A 544 12.43 19.37 2.05
C TRP A 544 12.19 20.42 0.96
N THR A 545 12.98 20.39 -0.12
CA THR A 545 12.78 21.27 -1.27
C THR A 545 11.43 21.00 -1.93
N ASP A 546 10.57 22.01 -2.00
CA ASP A 546 9.23 21.90 -2.61
C ASP A 546 9.30 22.20 -4.11
N GLY A 547 9.48 21.14 -4.89
CA GLY A 547 9.51 21.21 -6.35
C GLY A 547 8.18 21.61 -6.99
N GLN A 548 7.05 21.40 -6.30
CA GLN A 548 5.74 21.84 -6.78
C GLN A 548 5.64 23.37 -6.67
N ALA A 549 5.99 23.92 -5.51
CA ALA A 549 6.07 25.37 -5.30
C ALA A 549 7.03 26.05 -6.28
N GLN A 550 8.21 25.46 -6.51
CA GLN A 550 9.18 25.98 -7.49
C GLN A 550 8.58 26.16 -8.88
N LEU A 551 7.69 25.26 -9.28
CA LEU A 551 7.07 25.27 -10.59
C LEU A 551 5.83 26.17 -10.65
N LEU A 552 4.95 26.11 -9.64
CA LEU A 552 3.62 26.71 -9.71
C LEU A 552 3.52 28.10 -9.07
N LEU A 553 4.26 28.35 -7.98
CA LEU A 553 4.15 29.60 -7.24
C LEU A 553 4.47 30.85 -8.09
N PRO A 554 5.46 30.84 -9.02
CA PRO A 554 5.68 31.99 -9.90
C PRO A 554 4.43 32.42 -10.68
N THR A 555 3.78 31.47 -11.35
CA THR A 555 2.54 31.73 -12.12
C THR A 555 1.40 32.17 -11.20
N MET A 556 1.23 31.53 -10.05
CA MET A 556 0.20 31.92 -9.08
C MET A 556 0.38 33.35 -8.57
N LEU A 557 1.63 33.80 -8.35
CA LEU A 557 1.95 35.16 -7.94
C LEU A 557 1.78 36.18 -9.07
N GLU A 558 2.08 35.80 -10.31
CA GLU A 558 1.91 36.65 -11.49
C GLU A 558 0.43 36.98 -11.75
N ASP A 559 -0.45 35.99 -11.61
CA ASP A 559 -1.90 36.13 -11.82
C ASP A 559 -2.63 36.78 -10.62
N LEU A 560 -1.92 37.05 -9.53
CA LEU A 560 -2.53 37.55 -8.30
C LEU A 560 -2.88 39.04 -8.41
N ASP A 561 -4.18 39.36 -8.33
CA ASP A 561 -4.61 40.76 -8.13
C ASP A 561 -4.29 41.23 -6.71
N THR A 562 -3.09 41.78 -6.55
CA THR A 562 -2.59 42.32 -5.27
C THR A 562 -3.47 43.45 -4.71
N ALA A 563 -4.25 44.15 -5.55
CA ALA A 563 -5.14 45.22 -5.10
C ALA A 563 -6.37 44.65 -4.37
N ALA A 564 -6.84 43.46 -4.77
CA ALA A 564 -7.98 42.76 -4.17
C ALA A 564 -7.65 42.07 -2.83
N LEU A 565 -6.37 41.96 -2.46
CA LEU A 565 -5.95 41.32 -1.21
C LEU A 565 -6.36 42.13 0.02
N ASP A 566 -6.94 41.43 1.00
CA ASP A 566 -7.13 41.97 2.35
C ASP A 566 -5.79 42.28 3.05
N PRO A 567 -5.78 43.08 4.14
CA PRO A 567 -4.54 43.47 4.80
C PRO A 567 -3.68 42.30 5.31
N GLY A 568 -4.30 41.18 5.71
CA GLY A 568 -3.58 40.00 6.20
C GLY A 568 -2.89 39.26 5.06
N ALA A 569 -3.60 39.00 3.97
CA ALA A 569 -3.03 38.37 2.77
C ALA A 569 -1.90 39.22 2.17
N ARG A 570 -2.08 40.55 2.11
CA ARG A 570 -1.06 41.48 1.62
C ARG A 570 0.19 41.49 2.51
N ALA A 571 0.03 41.35 3.82
CA ALA A 571 1.17 41.26 4.75
C ALA A 571 1.92 39.92 4.64
N ALA A 572 1.26 38.85 4.17
CA ALA A 572 1.85 37.53 3.98
C ALA A 572 2.57 37.38 2.62
N LEU A 573 2.21 38.17 1.61
CA LEU A 573 2.75 38.09 0.25
C LEU A 573 4.29 38.12 0.18
N PRO A 574 5.01 38.99 0.92
CA PRO A 574 6.47 39.00 0.89
C PRO A 574 7.11 37.68 1.35
N LEU A 575 6.42 36.88 2.18
CA LEU A 575 6.91 35.57 2.59
C LEU A 575 6.96 34.61 1.39
N LEU A 576 5.92 34.61 0.55
CA LEU A 576 5.86 33.78 -0.66
C LEU A 576 6.84 34.27 -1.73
N GLU A 577 6.92 35.58 -1.96
CA GLU A 577 7.84 36.19 -2.92
C GLU A 577 9.32 35.93 -2.59
N GLN A 578 9.69 35.93 -1.31
CA GLN A 578 11.05 35.58 -0.89
C GLN A 578 11.31 34.07 -0.97
N TRP A 579 10.29 33.27 -0.62
CA TRP A 579 10.40 31.81 -0.58
C TRP A 579 10.50 31.18 -1.97
N VAL A 580 9.89 31.76 -3.00
CA VAL A 580 9.85 31.22 -4.38
C VAL A 580 11.24 30.94 -4.97
N ALA A 581 12.27 31.69 -4.57
CA ALA A 581 13.64 31.50 -5.06
C ALA A 581 14.28 30.19 -4.56
N ALA A 582 13.89 29.72 -3.39
CA ALA A 582 14.35 28.46 -2.80
C ALA A 582 13.28 27.85 -1.87
N PRO A 583 12.18 27.29 -2.42
CA PRO A 583 11.08 26.78 -1.63
C PRO A 583 11.50 25.60 -0.77
N LEU A 584 11.68 25.85 0.52
CA LEU A 584 11.99 24.85 1.54
C LEU A 584 10.80 24.69 2.49
N ALA A 585 10.25 23.47 2.55
CA ALA A 585 9.13 23.09 3.41
C ALA A 585 9.61 22.61 4.80
N SER A 586 10.42 23.42 5.48
CA SER A 586 10.86 23.13 6.85
C SER A 586 9.73 23.33 7.88
N PRO A 587 9.84 22.73 9.09
CA PRO A 587 8.87 22.92 10.17
C PRO A 587 8.60 24.37 10.56
N ASP A 588 9.57 25.26 10.32
CA ASP A 588 9.47 26.69 10.64
C ASP A 588 9.04 27.56 9.44
N SER A 589 8.77 26.95 8.27
CA SER A 589 8.45 27.67 7.04
C SER A 589 6.99 28.08 6.97
N ALA A 590 6.69 29.31 7.39
CA ALA A 590 5.36 29.90 7.24
C ALA A 590 4.93 30.00 5.77
N ALA A 591 5.86 30.27 4.86
CA ALA A 591 5.60 30.34 3.42
C ALA A 591 5.15 28.99 2.85
N ALA A 592 5.74 27.88 3.29
CA ALA A 592 5.31 26.54 2.89
C ALA A 592 3.87 26.25 3.33
N LEU A 593 3.51 26.61 4.57
CA LEU A 593 2.13 26.49 5.04
C LEU A 593 1.18 27.33 4.19
N LEU A 594 1.53 28.59 3.92
CA LEU A 594 0.72 29.49 3.10
C LEU A 594 0.51 28.95 1.68
N PHE A 595 1.57 28.50 1.01
CA PHE A 595 1.48 27.92 -0.32
C PHE A 595 0.58 26.69 -0.33
N GLN A 596 0.77 25.74 0.59
CA GLN A 596 -0.01 24.51 0.64
C GLN A 596 -1.49 24.78 0.95
N GLN A 597 -1.79 25.73 1.86
CA GLN A 597 -3.18 26.14 2.14
C GLN A 597 -3.81 26.88 0.96
N TRP A 598 -3.05 27.73 0.25
CA TRP A 598 -3.52 28.41 -0.94
C TRP A 598 -3.83 27.42 -2.07
N TYR A 599 -2.94 26.45 -2.30
CA TYR A 599 -3.13 25.40 -3.29
C TYR A 599 -4.39 24.57 -3.01
N LEU A 600 -4.60 24.12 -1.77
CA LEU A 600 -5.81 23.37 -1.38
C LEU A 600 -7.08 24.22 -1.45
N ALA A 601 -7.01 25.50 -1.07
CA ALA A 601 -8.13 26.42 -1.20
C ALA A 601 -8.49 26.66 -2.68
N LEU A 602 -7.49 26.80 -3.54
CA LEU A 602 -7.69 26.91 -4.99
C LEU A 602 -8.29 25.63 -5.57
N ALA A 603 -7.76 24.47 -5.21
CA ALA A 603 -8.32 23.17 -5.61
C ALA A 603 -9.82 23.06 -5.25
N ARG A 604 -10.19 23.53 -4.06
CA ARG A 604 -11.58 23.59 -3.63
C ARG A 604 -12.42 24.53 -4.49
N GLN A 605 -11.96 25.76 -4.71
CA GLN A 605 -12.67 26.75 -5.54
C GLN A 605 -12.87 26.26 -6.98
N VAL A 606 -11.87 25.59 -7.54
CA VAL A 606 -11.91 25.09 -8.92
C VAL A 606 -12.79 23.86 -9.06
N PHE A 607 -12.71 22.89 -8.13
CA PHE A 607 -13.30 21.57 -8.34
C PHE A 607 -14.55 21.27 -7.50
N GLU A 608 -14.83 21.95 -6.39
CA GLU A 608 -15.95 21.58 -5.49
C GLU A 608 -17.31 21.71 -6.19
N GLU A 609 -17.60 22.85 -6.82
CA GLU A 609 -18.88 23.07 -7.52
C GLU A 609 -19.02 22.18 -8.77
N PRO A 610 -18.03 22.11 -9.69
CA PRO A 610 -18.17 21.29 -10.88
C PRO A 610 -18.27 19.79 -10.58
N THR A 611 -17.53 19.29 -9.60
CA THR A 611 -17.50 17.85 -9.28
C THR A 611 -18.56 17.44 -8.23
N GLY A 612 -19.15 18.39 -7.50
CA GLY A 612 -20.25 18.14 -6.57
C GLY A 612 -19.91 17.09 -5.52
N GLU A 613 -20.75 16.06 -5.37
CA GLU A 613 -20.53 14.99 -4.38
C GLU A 613 -19.25 14.16 -4.60
N LEU A 614 -18.58 14.30 -5.76
CA LEU A 614 -17.32 13.61 -6.05
C LEU A 614 -16.11 14.30 -5.41
N TYR A 615 -16.20 15.58 -5.05
CA TYR A 615 -15.06 16.34 -4.55
C TYR A 615 -14.36 15.70 -3.33
N PRO A 616 -15.06 15.19 -2.30
CA PRO A 616 -14.40 14.51 -1.18
C PRO A 616 -13.64 13.24 -1.58
N ARG A 617 -14.09 12.53 -2.62
CA ARG A 617 -13.38 11.35 -3.16
C ARG A 617 -12.15 11.77 -3.95
N LEU A 618 -12.30 12.79 -4.79
CA LEU A 618 -11.20 13.38 -5.54
C LEU A 618 -10.08 13.89 -4.61
N LEU A 619 -10.44 14.54 -3.51
CA LEU A 619 -9.48 15.04 -2.51
C LEU A 619 -8.62 13.93 -1.88
N ARG A 620 -9.15 12.70 -1.76
CA ARG A 620 -8.40 11.54 -1.27
C ARG A 620 -7.49 10.92 -2.32
N ARG A 621 -7.65 11.28 -3.60
CA ARG A 621 -6.86 10.78 -4.74
C ARG A 621 -5.88 11.86 -5.20
N ALA A 622 -4.91 12.15 -4.34
CA ALA A 622 -3.97 13.26 -4.52
C ALA A 622 -3.30 13.29 -5.91
N TYR A 623 -2.90 12.15 -6.49
CA TYR A 623 -2.26 12.17 -7.81
C TYR A 623 -3.21 12.70 -8.91
N LEU A 624 -4.48 12.31 -8.89
CA LEU A 624 -5.49 12.80 -9.84
C LEU A 624 -5.76 14.29 -9.63
N LEU A 625 -5.98 14.71 -8.38
CA LEU A 625 -6.26 16.10 -8.05
C LEU A 625 -5.07 17.01 -8.40
N ASN A 626 -3.86 16.63 -8.00
CA ASN A 626 -2.66 17.43 -8.22
C ASN A 626 -2.38 17.56 -9.73
N ASN A 627 -2.40 16.47 -10.48
CA ASN A 627 -2.17 16.53 -11.92
C ASN A 627 -3.21 17.42 -12.63
N ALA A 628 -4.48 17.35 -12.24
CA ALA A 628 -5.53 18.18 -12.82
C ALA A 628 -5.34 19.68 -12.51
N LEU A 629 -5.00 20.03 -11.27
CA LEU A 629 -4.80 21.43 -10.88
C LEU A 629 -3.50 22.01 -11.46
N ASP A 630 -2.41 21.25 -11.40
CA ASP A 630 -1.10 21.66 -11.89
C ASP A 630 -1.15 21.93 -13.39
N GLN A 631 -1.85 21.08 -14.16
CA GLN A 631 -2.10 21.32 -15.59
C GLN A 631 -2.88 22.61 -15.84
N LEU A 632 -3.89 22.92 -15.03
CA LEU A 632 -4.70 24.12 -15.20
C LEU A 632 -3.86 25.37 -14.92
N LEU A 633 -3.07 25.37 -13.85
CA LEU A 633 -2.18 26.47 -13.48
C LEU A 633 -1.10 26.72 -14.53
N LEU A 634 -0.48 25.67 -15.08
CA LEU A 634 0.63 25.84 -16.03
C LEU A 634 0.20 26.24 -17.44
N GLN A 635 -1.06 26.02 -17.82
CA GLN A 635 -1.55 26.37 -19.15
C GLN A 635 -1.88 27.86 -19.31
N GLN A 636 -2.13 28.60 -18.22
CA GLN A 636 -2.45 30.03 -18.31
C GLN A 636 -1.23 30.90 -18.65
N GLY A 637 0.00 30.36 -18.59
CA GLY A 637 1.22 31.05 -18.98
C GLY A 637 1.60 30.99 -20.47
N GLU A 638 0.83 30.28 -21.31
CA GLU A 638 1.08 30.15 -22.77
C GLU A 638 0.11 30.95 -23.65
N SER A 639 -0.80 31.75 -23.06
CA SER A 639 -1.77 32.57 -23.81
C SER A 639 -1.33 34.01 -24.04
#